data_AF-A0A7U3GPX1-F1
#
_entry.id   AF-A0A7U3GPX1-F1
#
_cell.length_a   1.000
_cell.length_b   1.000
_cell.length_c   1.000
_cell.angle_alpha   90.00
_cell.angle_beta   90.00
_cell.angle_gamma   90.00
#
_symmetry.space_group_name_H-M   'P 1'
#
loop_
_entity.id
_entity.type
_entity.pdbx_description
1 polymer ?
#
loop_
_entity_poly.entity_id
_entity_poly.type
_entity_poly.pdbx_seq_one_letter_code
_entity_poly.pdbx_strand_id
1 'polypeptide(L)'
;MANFKKLVIIIAAIFIIAMVASGLYLSSELSHIKITPPAPPVVLPTSLSTYVSYQALLDSNESQFVIPYAELSYSTSNITKLYVNVSLLKSNFPAKVYMLNASQSGCVNCGDFQAFEDVVQSDLALYGLTSEVGNLTVINESDLPTISNNSILIIPNGLMPQAMLSNYGSSNITLMHYLLDRGTSVIYIGQAFSRVVLQNGVIVPNSRIPSYMFTTSSVSSNSIFAFNNPTFSFSGGRSYGDISYVNAFNGSIVAFSNYLNSWPSPSLASEDMAKAISSAFWLPRYAHGLETIALNASRTESGSAGIAMPSPKINYTVQNVAALESGWLYAEIYTNSSYGNSGKSIYRYISEPSSYISSGTVSLPSTIVLGSSQSITMQIYTHSSVPIQIQPHLSIYTENMVKVSTIPLSSISATGNFTFVKLIKSSFVPGSYIIQLKGFSDNLYASALFGVPPVNVTEVYSNYTSNSFRFYISSDGAPLTGLDYTMTLNGKYPLNGTLTNGTILYSLPKGIGEQFGTLNFTAKILSQKFSYVASNPAPVIKITSKDIALIVAIVLMLLMVTMVRSPNRDDFFIDVPHMPKQQRTFITLNAQDVMLVFQKLNTYYHWRYMPLSISEFKLAIASNIRYNGIPVNLTPSNVEVLLDQLIANGLVISADDLYAPKGWIDESKHDIEYLAVFKKLRIYMVTHAYVFTDLDTSQTADMNVVVGGERHNVVIYAPSSKFKNIPVSANSKTFIAFMNDDRLEDFKDRLYSISDAGAEQLKLYISAGYVKLISMENPANIFD
;
A
#
# COMPACT_ATOMS: atom_id res chain seq x y z
N MET A 1 73.82 -1.83 -28.76
CA MET A 1 72.78 -2.86 -28.53
C MET A 1 72.78 -3.45 -27.12
N ALA A 2 73.93 -3.76 -26.50
CA ALA A 2 73.96 -4.39 -25.16
C ALA A 2 73.31 -3.54 -24.04
N ASN A 3 73.43 -2.22 -24.09
CA ASN A 3 72.85 -1.33 -23.08
C ASN A 3 71.32 -1.15 -23.23
N PHE A 4 70.78 -1.31 -24.45
CA PHE A 4 69.34 -1.22 -24.69
C PHE A 4 68.59 -2.44 -24.15
N LYS A 5 69.15 -3.65 -24.33
CA LYS A 5 68.62 -4.87 -23.71
C LYS A 5 68.61 -4.77 -22.18
N LYS A 6 69.65 -4.18 -21.58
CA LYS A 6 69.70 -3.94 -20.12
C LYS A 6 68.62 -2.96 -19.66
N LEU A 7 68.38 -1.87 -20.40
CA LEU A 7 67.35 -0.88 -20.05
C LEU A 7 65.94 -1.48 -20.12
N VAL A 8 65.63 -2.26 -21.17
CA VAL A 8 64.32 -2.92 -21.32
C VAL A 8 64.08 -3.95 -20.22
N ILE A 9 65.11 -4.72 -19.85
CA ILE A 9 65.04 -5.68 -18.74
C ILE A 9 64.81 -4.96 -17.40
N ILE A 10 65.45 -3.81 -17.16
CA ILE A 10 65.27 -3.02 -15.94
C ILE A 10 63.85 -2.44 -15.87
N ILE A 11 63.32 -1.91 -16.97
CA ILE A 11 61.94 -1.37 -17.00
C ILE A 11 60.91 -2.49 -16.79
N ALA A 12 61.10 -3.65 -17.43
CA ALA A 12 60.23 -4.82 -17.21
C ALA A 12 60.28 -5.31 -15.76
N ALA A 13 61.47 -5.32 -15.14
CA ALA A 13 61.62 -5.70 -13.74
C ALA A 13 60.92 -4.71 -12.79
N ILE A 14 61.05 -3.39 -13.03
CA ILE A 14 60.36 -2.36 -12.24
C ILE A 14 58.84 -2.51 -12.36
N PHE A 15 58.32 -2.81 -13.56
CA PHE A 15 56.89 -2.98 -13.78
C PHE A 15 56.33 -4.23 -13.08
N ILE A 16 57.08 -5.34 -13.09
CA ILE A 16 56.72 -6.56 -12.36
C ILE A 16 56.73 -6.31 -10.85
N ILE A 17 57.74 -5.60 -10.32
CA ILE A 17 57.81 -5.25 -8.90
C ILE A 17 56.64 -4.35 -8.49
N ALA A 18 56.26 -3.39 -9.32
CA ALA A 18 55.11 -2.52 -9.08
C ALA A 18 53.78 -3.30 -9.05
N MET A 19 53.58 -4.26 -9.98
CA MET A 19 52.39 -5.13 -9.97
C MET A 19 52.32 -6.00 -8.70
N VAL A 20 53.45 -6.58 -8.29
CA VAL A 20 53.50 -7.42 -7.07
C VAL A 20 53.24 -6.56 -5.82
N ALA A 21 53.81 -5.36 -5.74
CA ALA A 21 53.57 -4.44 -4.63
C ALA A 21 52.09 -3.99 -4.55
N SER A 22 51.46 -3.67 -5.69
CA SER A 22 50.03 -3.34 -5.73
C SER A 22 49.14 -4.53 -5.37
N GLY A 23 49.48 -5.74 -5.80
CA GLY A 23 48.76 -6.97 -5.43
C GLY A 23 48.82 -7.27 -3.94
N LEU A 24 49.99 -7.11 -3.33
CA LEU A 24 50.18 -7.28 -1.88
C LEU A 24 49.45 -6.20 -1.08
N TYR A 25 49.43 -4.96 -1.56
CA TYR A 25 48.68 -3.87 -0.93
C TYR A 25 47.16 -4.11 -0.95
N LEU A 26 46.60 -4.51 -2.09
CA LEU A 26 45.17 -4.86 -2.19
C LEU A 26 44.81 -6.08 -1.32
N SER A 27 45.66 -7.09 -1.26
CA SER A 27 45.46 -8.26 -0.39
C SER A 27 45.50 -7.88 1.09
N SER A 28 46.37 -6.94 1.49
CA SER A 28 46.45 -6.43 2.86
C SER A 28 45.20 -5.65 3.24
N GLU A 29 44.73 -4.73 2.40
CA GLU A 29 43.50 -3.97 2.65
C GLU A 29 42.26 -4.87 2.75
N LEU A 30 42.14 -5.87 1.86
CA LEU A 30 41.03 -6.83 1.92
C LEU A 30 41.05 -7.71 3.19
N SER A 31 42.23 -7.97 3.75
CA SER A 31 42.37 -8.76 4.99
C SER A 31 42.01 -7.99 6.27
N HIS A 32 41.96 -6.65 6.20
CA HIS A 32 41.58 -5.79 7.33
C HIS A 32 40.09 -5.47 7.40
N ILE A 33 39.31 -5.81 6.36
CA ILE A 33 37.85 -5.72 6.38
C ILE A 33 37.31 -6.90 7.18
N LYS A 34 37.28 -6.79 8.51
CA LYS A 34 36.46 -7.65 9.36
C LYS A 34 35.00 -7.29 9.12
N ILE A 35 34.37 -7.98 8.16
CA ILE A 35 32.92 -7.97 8.04
C ILE A 35 32.40 -8.76 9.25
N THR A 36 32.16 -8.08 10.37
CA THR A 36 31.33 -8.64 11.43
C THR A 36 29.96 -8.88 10.81
N PRO A 37 29.51 -10.14 10.68
CA PRO A 37 28.17 -10.40 10.18
C PRO A 37 27.20 -9.66 11.10
N PRO A 38 26.22 -8.92 10.54
CA PRO A 38 25.19 -8.30 11.36
C PRO A 38 24.57 -9.38 12.26
N ALA A 39 24.34 -9.03 13.53
CA ALA A 39 23.72 -9.94 14.48
C ALA A 39 22.47 -10.56 13.84
N PRO A 40 22.25 -11.88 13.98
CA PRO A 40 21.11 -12.53 13.36
C PRO A 40 19.83 -11.80 13.78
N PRO A 41 18.97 -11.40 12.83
CA PRO A 41 17.74 -10.67 13.15
C PRO A 41 16.91 -11.51 14.12
N VAL A 42 16.39 -10.88 15.16
CA VAL A 42 15.47 -11.51 16.12
C VAL A 42 14.24 -11.96 15.34
N VAL A 43 14.10 -13.27 15.13
CA VAL A 43 12.96 -13.84 14.39
C VAL A 43 11.75 -13.80 15.31
N LEU A 44 10.84 -12.86 15.05
CA LEU A 44 9.54 -12.83 15.72
C LEU A 44 8.74 -14.10 15.37
N PRO A 45 7.97 -14.67 16.30
CA PRO A 45 7.06 -15.76 16.00
C PRO A 45 6.06 -15.33 14.92
N THR A 46 5.73 -16.24 14.00
CA THR A 46 4.75 -15.98 12.96
C THR A 46 3.37 -15.89 13.58
N SER A 47 2.66 -14.78 13.37
CA SER A 47 1.29 -14.60 13.85
C SER A 47 0.42 -13.94 12.79
N LEU A 48 -0.87 -14.28 12.79
CA LEU A 48 -1.89 -13.75 11.88
C LEU A 48 -3.20 -13.56 12.64
N SER A 49 -3.64 -12.31 12.76
CA SER A 49 -5.00 -11.99 13.21
C SER A 49 -5.75 -11.24 12.11
N THR A 50 -6.98 -11.66 11.85
CA THR A 50 -7.83 -11.10 10.79
C THR A 50 -9.30 -11.10 11.21
N TYR A 51 -10.03 -10.07 10.77
CA TYR A 51 -11.48 -9.96 10.91
C TYR A 51 -12.04 -9.08 9.78
N VAL A 52 -13.33 -9.21 9.49
CA VAL A 52 -14.02 -8.37 8.50
C VAL A 52 -14.38 -7.05 9.19
N SER A 53 -13.83 -5.93 8.70
CA SER A 53 -14.09 -4.61 9.26
C SER A 53 -15.29 -3.93 8.62
N TYR A 54 -15.54 -4.21 7.34
CA TYR A 54 -16.57 -3.54 6.57
C TYR A 54 -17.07 -4.41 5.43
N GLN A 55 -18.35 -4.29 5.09
CA GLN A 55 -19.00 -4.98 3.98
C GLN A 55 -19.89 -4.01 3.22
N ALA A 56 -19.94 -4.13 1.89
CA ALA A 56 -20.82 -3.33 1.05
C ALA A 56 -21.22 -4.06 -0.23
N LEU A 57 -22.36 -3.64 -0.80
CA LEU A 57 -22.68 -3.92 -2.19
C LEU A 57 -22.29 -2.69 -3.01
N LEU A 58 -21.45 -2.92 -4.02
CA LEU A 58 -20.94 -1.87 -4.90
C LEU A 58 -21.66 -1.94 -6.24
N ASP A 59 -22.39 -0.88 -6.59
CA ASP A 59 -22.90 -0.70 -7.94
C ASP A 59 -21.73 -0.54 -8.92
N SER A 60 -21.87 -1.11 -10.11
CA SER A 60 -20.86 -1.00 -11.17
C SER A 60 -21.49 -0.89 -12.54
N ASN A 61 -20.80 -0.16 -13.43
CA ASN A 61 -21.21 0.10 -14.81
C ASN A 61 -22.64 0.65 -14.89
N GLU A 62 -22.83 1.85 -14.34
CA GLU A 62 -24.10 2.58 -14.32
C GLU A 62 -25.22 1.84 -13.57
N SER A 63 -24.87 1.13 -12.49
CA SER A 63 -25.78 0.28 -11.69
C SER A 63 -26.41 -0.86 -12.51
N GLN A 64 -25.75 -1.31 -13.58
CA GLN A 64 -26.15 -2.54 -14.29
C GLN A 64 -25.78 -3.80 -13.50
N PHE A 65 -24.67 -3.74 -12.76
CA PHE A 65 -24.17 -4.86 -11.98
C PHE A 65 -23.98 -4.47 -10.51
N VAL A 66 -24.08 -5.47 -9.64
CA VAL A 66 -23.75 -5.37 -8.22
C VAL A 66 -22.55 -6.26 -7.94
N ILE A 67 -21.55 -5.72 -7.25
CA ILE A 67 -20.34 -6.41 -6.84
C ILE A 67 -20.31 -6.44 -5.32
N PRO A 68 -20.43 -7.62 -4.68
CA PRO A 68 -20.17 -7.76 -3.27
C PRO A 68 -18.74 -7.35 -2.93
N TYR A 69 -18.56 -6.71 -1.79
CA TYR A 69 -17.26 -6.22 -1.32
C TYR A 69 -17.11 -6.49 0.17
N ALA A 70 -15.89 -6.81 0.59
CA ALA A 70 -15.50 -6.92 1.98
C ALA A 70 -14.14 -6.27 2.22
N GLU A 71 -14.00 -5.57 3.33
CA GLU A 71 -12.72 -5.10 3.85
C GLU A 71 -12.28 -6.03 4.98
N LEU A 72 -11.04 -6.51 4.88
CA LEU A 72 -10.40 -7.31 5.92
C LEU A 72 -9.36 -6.47 6.64
N SER A 73 -9.52 -6.32 7.95
CA SER A 73 -8.47 -5.83 8.83
C SER A 73 -7.55 -6.99 9.20
N TYR A 74 -6.23 -6.76 9.11
CA TYR A 74 -5.23 -7.75 9.44
C TYR A 74 -4.13 -7.19 10.33
N SER A 75 -3.51 -8.07 11.13
CA SER A 75 -2.27 -7.83 11.84
C SER A 75 -1.39 -9.08 11.75
N THR A 76 -0.14 -8.90 11.33
CA THR A 76 0.77 -9.98 10.97
C THR A 76 2.16 -9.75 11.57
N SER A 77 2.89 -10.83 11.84
CA SER A 77 4.33 -10.78 12.15
C SER A 77 5.07 -11.88 11.39
N ASN A 78 6.23 -11.56 10.82
CA ASN A 78 7.09 -12.52 10.11
C ASN A 78 6.40 -13.22 8.91
N ILE A 79 5.54 -12.48 8.19
CA ILE A 79 4.84 -12.93 6.97
C ILE A 79 5.24 -11.98 5.83
N THR A 80 5.57 -12.53 4.66
CA THR A 80 5.91 -11.73 3.46
C THR A 80 4.72 -11.46 2.56
N LYS A 81 3.74 -12.37 2.54
CA LYS A 81 2.56 -12.29 1.68
C LYS A 81 1.36 -12.94 2.36
N LEU A 82 0.20 -12.34 2.18
CA LEU A 82 -1.09 -12.98 2.43
C LEU A 82 -1.82 -13.16 1.12
N TYR A 83 -2.38 -14.33 0.93
CA TYR A 83 -3.33 -14.64 -0.12
C TYR A 83 -4.71 -14.70 0.52
N VAL A 84 -5.63 -13.93 -0.04
CA VAL A 84 -6.99 -13.83 0.47
C VAL A 84 -7.94 -14.28 -0.63
N ASN A 85 -8.78 -15.26 -0.33
CA ASN A 85 -9.85 -15.72 -1.18
C ASN A 85 -11.18 -15.47 -0.49
N VAL A 86 -11.96 -14.52 -1.00
CA VAL A 86 -13.26 -14.15 -0.44
C VAL A 86 -14.35 -14.65 -1.36
N SER A 87 -15.33 -15.34 -0.81
CA SER A 87 -16.52 -15.82 -1.51
C SER A 87 -17.77 -15.43 -0.73
N LEU A 88 -18.82 -15.02 -1.44
CA LEU A 88 -20.15 -14.87 -0.87
C LEU A 88 -20.93 -16.15 -1.15
N LEU A 89 -21.10 -16.99 -0.14
CA LEU A 89 -21.79 -18.28 -0.20
C LEU A 89 -23.30 -18.12 -0.09
N LYS A 90 -24.05 -19.06 -0.68
CA LYS A 90 -25.52 -19.13 -0.53
C LYS A 90 -25.96 -19.68 0.83
N SER A 91 -25.07 -20.36 1.53
CA SER A 91 -25.30 -21.01 2.81
C SER A 91 -24.06 -20.88 3.68
N ASN A 92 -24.24 -20.96 5.00
CA ASN A 92 -23.13 -20.90 5.94
C ASN A 92 -22.14 -22.05 5.71
N PHE A 93 -20.85 -21.78 5.90
CA PHE A 93 -19.84 -22.83 5.93
C PHE A 93 -20.12 -23.83 7.08
N PRO A 94 -20.05 -25.15 6.85
CA PRO A 94 -20.29 -26.13 7.89
C PRO A 94 -19.32 -26.01 9.07
N ALA A 95 -19.86 -25.94 10.29
CA ALA A 95 -19.04 -25.70 11.49
C ALA A 95 -18.51 -26.98 12.16
N LYS A 96 -19.10 -28.14 11.85
CA LYS A 96 -18.76 -29.43 12.50
C LYS A 96 -18.40 -30.48 11.47
N VAL A 97 -17.40 -31.29 11.79
CA VAL A 97 -16.93 -32.39 10.94
C VAL A 97 -17.15 -33.70 11.67
N TYR A 98 -17.84 -34.63 11.03
CA TYR A 98 -18.09 -35.98 11.50
C TYR A 98 -17.38 -36.97 10.59
N MET A 99 -16.88 -38.07 11.15
CA MET A 99 -16.32 -39.18 10.38
C MET A 99 -17.05 -40.46 10.74
N LEU A 100 -17.49 -41.20 9.73
CA LEU A 100 -18.09 -42.51 9.94
C LEU A 100 -17.00 -43.53 10.29
N ASN A 101 -17.19 -44.26 11.38
CA ASN A 101 -16.28 -45.32 11.81
C ASN A 101 -16.32 -46.51 10.84
N ALA A 102 -15.35 -46.57 9.91
CA ALA A 102 -15.28 -47.60 8.88
C ALA A 102 -15.04 -49.02 9.47
N SER A 103 -14.38 -49.11 10.63
CA SER A 103 -14.07 -50.40 11.29
C SER A 103 -15.33 -51.15 11.75
N GLN A 104 -16.41 -50.43 12.06
CA GLN A 104 -17.68 -51.02 12.54
C GLN A 104 -18.79 -51.04 11.49
N SER A 105 -18.70 -50.23 10.44
CA SER A 105 -19.77 -50.05 9.43
C SER A 105 -19.56 -50.86 8.14
N GLY A 106 -18.60 -51.81 8.16
CA GLY A 106 -18.21 -52.57 6.98
C GLY A 106 -17.28 -51.75 6.08
N CYS A 107 -16.03 -52.20 5.99
CA CYS A 107 -14.98 -51.54 5.22
C CYS A 107 -14.52 -52.41 4.05
N VAL A 108 -14.36 -51.81 2.87
CA VAL A 108 -13.77 -52.46 1.69
C VAL A 108 -12.56 -51.66 1.22
N ASN A 109 -11.36 -52.25 1.34
CA ASN A 109 -10.10 -51.62 0.95
C ASN A 109 -9.85 -50.23 1.56
N CYS A 110 -10.28 -49.97 2.80
CA CYS A 110 -10.09 -48.66 3.43
C CYS A 110 -8.65 -48.41 3.94
N GLY A 111 -7.68 -49.28 3.59
CA GLY A 111 -6.30 -49.12 4.03
C GLY A 111 -6.15 -49.12 5.55
N ASP A 112 -5.21 -48.32 6.05
CA ASP A 112 -5.00 -48.09 7.48
C ASP A 112 -5.90 -46.93 7.97
N PHE A 113 -7.13 -47.29 8.33
CA PHE A 113 -8.13 -46.32 8.79
C PHE A 113 -7.69 -45.61 10.08
N GLN A 114 -7.05 -46.31 11.01
CA GLN A 114 -6.61 -45.70 12.27
C GLN A 114 -5.52 -44.65 12.02
N ALA A 115 -4.53 -44.95 11.18
CA ALA A 115 -3.51 -43.97 10.81
C ALA A 115 -4.10 -42.76 10.05
N PHE A 116 -5.18 -42.95 9.28
CA PHE A 116 -5.89 -41.83 8.65
C PHE A 116 -6.65 -40.99 9.68
N GLU A 117 -7.41 -41.61 10.59
CA GLU A 117 -8.14 -40.94 11.66
C GLU A 117 -7.21 -40.08 12.53
N ASP A 118 -6.06 -40.65 12.94
CA ASP A 118 -5.08 -39.99 13.79
C ASP A 118 -4.50 -38.70 13.15
N VAL A 119 -4.37 -38.68 11.82
CA VAL A 119 -3.75 -37.56 11.09
C VAL A 119 -4.79 -36.52 10.62
N VAL A 120 -6.01 -36.94 10.25
CA VAL A 120 -7.07 -36.03 9.77
C VAL A 120 -7.38 -34.93 10.76
N GLN A 121 -7.43 -35.24 12.05
CA GLN A 121 -7.68 -34.21 13.05
C GLN A 121 -6.58 -33.12 13.05
N SER A 122 -5.32 -33.52 12.87
CA SER A 122 -4.19 -32.59 12.84
C SER A 122 -4.17 -31.71 11.59
N ASP A 123 -4.48 -32.27 10.42
CA ASP A 123 -4.53 -31.50 9.17
C ASP A 123 -5.76 -30.58 9.16
N LEU A 124 -6.92 -31.03 9.64
CA LEU A 124 -8.08 -30.14 9.80
C LEU A 124 -7.75 -28.94 10.69
N ALA A 125 -7.00 -29.14 11.79
CA ALA A 125 -6.57 -28.05 12.66
C ALA A 125 -5.55 -27.13 11.97
N LEU A 126 -4.62 -27.68 11.19
CA LEU A 126 -3.64 -26.91 10.43
C LEU A 126 -4.30 -25.99 9.39
N TYR A 127 -5.34 -26.47 8.71
CA TYR A 127 -6.16 -25.66 7.79
C TYR A 127 -7.16 -24.75 8.53
N GLY A 128 -7.09 -24.71 9.87
CA GLY A 128 -7.92 -23.89 10.75
C GLY A 128 -9.34 -24.41 10.96
N LEU A 129 -9.74 -25.53 10.32
CA LEU A 129 -11.13 -26.06 10.25
C LEU A 129 -11.66 -26.53 11.59
N THR A 130 -10.73 -26.83 12.49
CA THR A 130 -11.00 -27.24 13.85
C THR A 130 -10.09 -26.45 14.78
N SER A 131 -10.60 -26.03 15.95
CA SER A 131 -9.71 -25.49 16.99
C SER A 131 -8.66 -26.55 17.37
N GLU A 132 -7.47 -26.11 17.78
CA GLU A 132 -6.25 -26.92 17.97
C GLU A 132 -6.42 -28.23 18.78
N VAL A 133 -7.53 -28.39 19.52
CA VAL A 133 -7.90 -29.65 20.17
C VAL A 133 -9.43 -29.86 20.12
N GLY A 134 -9.93 -30.39 19.00
CA GLY A 134 -11.19 -31.14 18.92
C GLY A 134 -12.37 -30.44 18.23
N ASN A 135 -12.70 -30.89 17.03
CA ASN A 135 -14.00 -30.68 16.34
C ASN A 135 -14.36 -31.83 15.36
N LEU A 136 -13.47 -32.83 15.18
CA LEU A 136 -13.79 -34.06 14.45
C LEU A 136 -14.46 -35.04 15.41
N THR A 137 -15.69 -35.46 15.11
CA THR A 137 -16.39 -36.50 15.90
C THR A 137 -16.51 -37.77 15.09
N VAL A 138 -15.88 -38.85 15.55
CA VAL A 138 -16.07 -40.18 14.95
C VAL A 138 -17.38 -40.77 15.47
N ILE A 139 -18.24 -41.19 14.55
CA ILE A 139 -19.60 -41.67 14.84
C ILE A 139 -19.86 -43.02 14.20
N ASN A 140 -20.79 -43.77 14.78
CA ASN A 140 -21.23 -45.03 14.21
C ASN A 140 -22.44 -44.83 13.27
N GLU A 141 -22.77 -45.85 12.48
CA GLU A 141 -23.87 -45.78 11.51
C GLU A 141 -25.23 -45.52 12.19
N SER A 142 -25.41 -45.99 13.44
CA SER A 142 -26.60 -45.72 14.26
C SER A 142 -26.80 -44.23 14.59
N ASP A 143 -25.71 -43.47 14.62
CA ASP A 143 -25.70 -42.09 15.11
C ASP A 143 -25.81 -41.08 13.96
N LEU A 144 -25.76 -41.55 12.70
CA LEU A 144 -25.92 -40.71 11.50
C LEU A 144 -27.16 -39.79 11.55
N PRO A 145 -28.34 -40.21 12.03
CA PRO A 145 -29.49 -39.33 12.12
C PRO A 145 -29.32 -38.17 13.14
N THR A 146 -28.42 -38.33 14.10
CA THR A 146 -28.19 -37.37 15.20
C THR A 146 -27.20 -36.25 14.83
N ILE A 147 -26.53 -36.35 13.68
CA ILE A 147 -25.63 -35.31 13.15
C ILE A 147 -26.36 -33.96 13.13
N SER A 148 -25.68 -32.88 13.52
CA SER A 148 -26.25 -31.53 13.47
C SER A 148 -26.51 -31.06 12.04
N ASN A 149 -27.42 -30.10 11.86
CA ASN A 149 -27.62 -29.46 10.55
C ASN A 149 -26.33 -28.78 10.09
N ASN A 150 -26.18 -28.59 8.78
CA ASN A 150 -25.04 -27.90 8.18
C ASN A 150 -23.67 -28.39 8.69
N SER A 151 -23.45 -29.70 8.60
CA SER A 151 -22.22 -30.37 9.03
C SER A 151 -21.54 -31.07 7.86
N ILE A 152 -20.27 -31.45 8.03
CA ILE A 152 -19.56 -32.30 7.07
C ILE A 152 -19.56 -33.72 7.61
N LEU A 153 -19.84 -34.70 6.75
CA LEU A 153 -19.75 -36.13 7.05
C LEU A 153 -18.75 -36.80 6.12
N ILE A 154 -17.65 -37.30 6.65
CA ILE A 154 -16.63 -38.06 5.93
C ILE A 154 -16.99 -39.55 6.01
N ILE A 155 -17.08 -40.21 4.84
CA ILE A 155 -17.40 -41.64 4.71
C ILE A 155 -16.23 -42.35 4.01
N PRO A 156 -15.29 -42.94 4.76
CA PRO A 156 -14.09 -43.59 4.22
C PRO A 156 -14.24 -45.11 4.02
N ASN A 157 -15.46 -45.62 3.84
CA ASN A 157 -15.75 -47.06 3.82
C ASN A 157 -15.36 -47.80 2.52
N GLY A 158 -14.95 -47.08 1.47
CA GLY A 158 -14.62 -47.65 0.16
C GLY A 158 -15.84 -48.05 -0.69
N LEU A 159 -16.94 -48.47 -0.06
CA LEU A 159 -18.26 -48.61 -0.65
C LEU A 159 -19.29 -47.87 0.22
N MET A 160 -20.36 -47.37 -0.39
CA MET A 160 -21.44 -46.69 0.35
C MET A 160 -22.13 -47.68 1.32
N PRO A 161 -22.26 -47.36 2.62
CA PRO A 161 -23.01 -48.17 3.57
C PRO A 161 -24.48 -48.30 3.17
N GLN A 162 -25.08 -49.48 3.34
CA GLN A 162 -26.47 -49.70 2.95
C GLN A 162 -27.43 -48.79 3.72
N ALA A 163 -27.19 -48.47 5.00
CA ALA A 163 -28.15 -47.67 5.76
C ALA A 163 -28.32 -46.26 5.17
N MET A 164 -27.27 -45.70 4.53
CA MET A 164 -27.34 -44.41 3.84
C MET A 164 -28.41 -44.39 2.74
N LEU A 165 -28.68 -45.53 2.11
CA LEU A 165 -29.67 -45.68 1.04
C LEU A 165 -30.95 -46.40 1.48
N SER A 166 -31.02 -46.81 2.75
CA SER A 166 -32.22 -47.39 3.35
C SER A 166 -33.26 -46.30 3.64
N ASN A 167 -34.54 -46.67 3.63
CA ASN A 167 -35.63 -45.75 3.99
C ASN A 167 -35.45 -45.29 5.44
N TYR A 168 -35.49 -43.98 5.64
CA TYR A 168 -35.36 -43.34 6.93
C TYR A 168 -36.73 -42.90 7.47
N GLY A 169 -37.11 -43.46 8.63
CA GLY A 169 -38.40 -43.22 9.26
C GLY A 169 -39.58 -43.83 8.49
N SER A 170 -40.77 -43.23 8.65
CA SER A 170 -41.98 -43.61 7.90
C SER A 170 -42.09 -42.93 6.53
N SER A 171 -41.22 -41.95 6.26
CA SER A 171 -41.12 -41.31 4.95
C SER A 171 -40.34 -42.19 3.98
N ASN A 172 -40.80 -42.29 2.73
CA ASN A 172 -40.13 -43.04 1.67
C ASN A 172 -38.87 -42.31 1.13
N ILE A 173 -38.12 -41.66 2.02
CA ILE A 173 -36.86 -40.96 1.73
C ILE A 173 -35.70 -41.76 2.31
N THR A 174 -34.55 -41.73 1.64
CA THR A 174 -33.33 -42.36 2.13
C THR A 174 -32.67 -41.54 3.24
N LEU A 175 -31.85 -42.15 4.11
CA LEU A 175 -31.05 -41.41 5.08
C LEU A 175 -30.11 -40.36 4.43
N MET A 176 -29.51 -40.68 3.28
CA MET A 176 -28.71 -39.74 2.49
C MET A 176 -29.50 -38.48 2.12
N HIS A 177 -30.71 -38.64 1.58
CA HIS A 177 -31.63 -37.53 1.31
C HIS A 177 -31.88 -36.69 2.57
N TYR A 178 -32.24 -37.34 3.69
CA TYR A 178 -32.49 -36.63 4.95
C TYR A 178 -31.28 -35.80 5.42
N LEU A 179 -30.07 -36.33 5.30
CA LEU A 179 -28.84 -35.61 5.64
C LEU A 179 -28.60 -34.41 4.71
N LEU A 180 -28.74 -34.60 3.41
CA LEU A 180 -28.56 -33.53 2.41
C LEU A 180 -29.61 -32.41 2.57
N ASP A 181 -30.85 -32.75 2.90
CA ASP A 181 -31.92 -31.76 3.13
C ASP A 181 -31.64 -30.88 4.37
N ARG A 182 -30.95 -31.43 5.37
CA ARG A 182 -30.45 -30.70 6.56
C ARG A 182 -29.18 -29.87 6.29
N GLY A 183 -28.71 -29.83 5.04
CA GLY A 183 -27.52 -29.10 4.62
C GLY A 183 -26.21 -29.83 4.88
N THR A 184 -26.24 -31.13 5.18
CA THR A 184 -25.01 -31.90 5.40
C THR A 184 -24.24 -32.07 4.09
N SER A 185 -22.96 -31.75 4.11
CA SER A 185 -22.03 -32.05 3.01
C SER A 185 -21.37 -33.40 3.26
N VAL A 186 -21.57 -34.36 2.38
CA VAL A 186 -21.01 -35.71 2.49
C VAL A 186 -19.76 -35.80 1.66
N ILE A 187 -18.62 -36.12 2.28
CA ILE A 187 -17.38 -36.41 1.59
C ILE A 187 -17.18 -37.92 1.57
N TYR A 188 -17.31 -38.51 0.39
CA TYR A 188 -17.26 -39.94 0.17
C TYR A 188 -15.91 -40.35 -0.44
N ILE A 189 -15.26 -41.34 0.17
CA ILE A 189 -14.03 -41.97 -0.32
C ILE A 189 -14.36 -43.42 -0.68
N GLY A 190 -14.51 -43.70 -1.97
CA GLY A 190 -14.82 -45.05 -2.42
C GLY A 190 -15.13 -45.18 -3.90
N GLN A 191 -15.65 -46.35 -4.28
CA GLN A 191 -16.05 -46.70 -5.65
C GLN A 191 -17.49 -46.25 -5.96
N ALA A 192 -17.89 -46.38 -7.23
CA ALA A 192 -19.23 -46.03 -7.69
C ALA A 192 -20.35 -46.76 -6.92
N PHE A 193 -21.52 -46.13 -6.84
CA PHE A 193 -22.65 -46.53 -5.99
C PHE A 193 -23.46 -47.75 -6.50
N SER A 194 -22.92 -48.49 -7.48
CA SER A 194 -23.53 -49.72 -8.04
C SER A 194 -23.49 -50.89 -7.06
N ARG A 195 -22.67 -50.81 -6.02
CA ARG A 195 -22.56 -51.78 -4.92
C ARG A 195 -22.56 -51.03 -3.59
N VAL A 196 -23.11 -51.67 -2.57
CA VAL A 196 -23.12 -51.18 -1.18
C VAL A 196 -22.54 -52.24 -0.25
N VAL A 197 -22.08 -51.80 0.91
CA VAL A 197 -21.57 -52.66 1.98
C VAL A 197 -22.57 -52.73 3.13
N LEU A 198 -22.83 -53.94 3.62
CA LEU A 198 -23.62 -54.21 4.83
C LEU A 198 -22.75 -54.07 6.09
N GLN A 199 -23.36 -53.89 7.26
CA GLN A 199 -22.64 -53.80 8.54
C GLN A 199 -21.71 -54.98 8.83
N ASN A 200 -22.05 -56.18 8.32
CA ASN A 200 -21.22 -57.39 8.45
C ASN A 200 -20.14 -57.52 7.36
N GLY A 201 -19.91 -56.47 6.55
CA GLY A 201 -18.91 -56.45 5.48
C GLY A 201 -19.36 -57.13 4.17
N VAL A 202 -20.57 -57.67 4.09
CA VAL A 202 -21.09 -58.30 2.87
C VAL A 202 -21.39 -57.24 1.81
N ILE A 203 -20.95 -57.49 0.58
CA ILE A 203 -21.16 -56.59 -0.56
C ILE A 203 -22.39 -57.06 -1.35
N VAL A 204 -23.33 -56.15 -1.59
CA VAL A 204 -24.53 -56.44 -2.38
C VAL A 204 -24.71 -55.44 -3.54
N PRO A 205 -25.30 -55.85 -4.67
CA PRO A 205 -25.67 -54.92 -5.73
C PRO A 205 -26.68 -53.89 -5.23
N ASN A 206 -26.55 -52.65 -5.69
CA ASN A 206 -27.49 -51.60 -5.38
C ASN A 206 -28.47 -51.40 -6.54
N SER A 207 -29.74 -51.73 -6.30
CA SER A 207 -30.81 -51.59 -7.30
C SER A 207 -31.59 -50.27 -7.20
N ARG A 208 -31.28 -49.40 -6.22
CA ARG A 208 -32.03 -48.15 -5.97
C ARG A 208 -31.07 -46.98 -5.72
N ILE A 209 -30.38 -46.56 -6.76
CA ILE A 209 -29.50 -45.38 -6.74
C ILE A 209 -30.33 -44.14 -7.09
N PRO A 210 -30.39 -43.11 -6.23
CA PRO A 210 -31.00 -41.84 -6.59
C PRO A 210 -30.30 -41.19 -7.80
N SER A 211 -31.05 -40.49 -8.65
CA SER A 211 -30.50 -39.92 -9.90
C SER A 211 -29.32 -38.97 -9.69
N TYR A 212 -29.30 -38.22 -8.59
CA TYR A 212 -28.18 -37.33 -8.24
C TYR A 212 -26.89 -38.09 -7.90
N MET A 213 -26.95 -39.40 -7.65
CA MET A 213 -25.78 -40.27 -7.41
C MET A 213 -25.40 -41.11 -8.64
N PHE A 214 -26.01 -40.91 -9.81
CA PHE A 214 -25.60 -41.62 -11.01
C PHE A 214 -24.19 -41.20 -11.43
N THR A 215 -23.37 -42.19 -11.80
CA THR A 215 -21.94 -42.01 -12.09
C THR A 215 -21.58 -42.38 -13.51
N THR A 216 -20.54 -41.75 -14.05
CA THR A 216 -19.88 -42.08 -15.32
C THR A 216 -18.39 -42.37 -15.08
N SER A 217 -17.67 -42.86 -16.10
CA SER A 217 -16.21 -42.98 -16.03
C SER A 217 -15.56 -41.61 -15.85
N SER A 218 -14.56 -41.52 -14.97
CA SER A 218 -13.79 -40.28 -14.79
C SER A 218 -12.67 -40.17 -15.81
N VAL A 219 -12.22 -38.94 -16.05
CA VAL A 219 -10.97 -38.65 -16.76
C VAL A 219 -10.08 -37.88 -15.79
N SER A 220 -8.87 -38.38 -15.54
CA SER A 220 -7.90 -37.67 -14.70
C SER A 220 -7.52 -36.33 -15.33
N SER A 221 -7.34 -35.33 -14.49
CA SER A 221 -6.96 -33.97 -14.87
C SER A 221 -5.75 -33.51 -14.03
N ASN A 222 -5.15 -32.38 -14.40
CA ASN A 222 -4.10 -31.80 -13.56
C ASN A 222 -4.72 -31.37 -12.22
N SER A 223 -4.42 -32.14 -11.18
CA SER A 223 -4.99 -31.97 -9.85
C SER A 223 -4.02 -31.23 -8.92
N ILE A 224 -4.58 -30.40 -8.05
CA ILE A 224 -3.85 -29.78 -6.93
C ILE A 224 -3.74 -30.72 -5.72
N PHE A 225 -4.33 -31.91 -5.82
CA PHE A 225 -4.38 -32.95 -4.81
C PHE A 225 -3.35 -34.04 -5.13
N ALA A 226 -2.88 -34.75 -4.10
CA ALA A 226 -2.10 -35.97 -4.27
C ALA A 226 -2.95 -37.11 -4.88
N PHE A 227 -4.27 -37.05 -4.71
CA PHE A 227 -5.24 -37.91 -5.37
C PHE A 227 -5.22 -37.72 -6.89
N ASN A 228 -4.87 -38.77 -7.64
CA ASN A 228 -4.65 -38.69 -9.08
C ASN A 228 -5.30 -39.82 -9.93
N ASN A 229 -6.06 -40.72 -9.32
CA ASN A 229 -6.65 -41.89 -10.01
C ASN A 229 -8.16 -42.02 -9.74
N PRO A 230 -8.99 -41.08 -10.22
CA PRO A 230 -10.44 -41.15 -10.06
C PRO A 230 -11.03 -42.27 -10.92
N THR A 231 -11.90 -43.11 -10.34
CA THR A 231 -12.57 -44.21 -11.05
C THR A 231 -13.93 -43.82 -11.61
N PHE A 232 -14.58 -42.81 -11.03
CA PHE A 232 -15.87 -42.31 -11.49
C PHE A 232 -16.03 -40.81 -11.29
N SER A 233 -17.00 -40.23 -11.98
CA SER A 233 -17.50 -38.87 -11.79
C SER A 233 -19.02 -38.88 -11.68
N PHE A 234 -19.62 -37.91 -11.00
CA PHE A 234 -21.08 -37.75 -11.01
C PHE A 234 -21.57 -37.32 -12.40
N SER A 235 -22.54 -38.06 -12.95
CA SER A 235 -23.10 -37.81 -14.29
C SER A 235 -23.75 -36.43 -14.43
N GLY A 236 -24.38 -35.92 -13.37
CA GLY A 236 -24.94 -34.56 -13.29
C GLY A 236 -24.12 -33.61 -12.41
N GLY A 237 -22.89 -33.98 -12.06
CA GLY A 237 -22.05 -33.20 -11.16
C GLY A 237 -21.03 -32.30 -11.86
N ARG A 238 -20.09 -31.79 -11.07
CA ARG A 238 -18.96 -30.97 -11.50
C ARG A 238 -17.66 -31.60 -11.01
N SER A 239 -16.55 -31.33 -11.68
CA SER A 239 -15.21 -31.73 -11.23
C SER A 239 -14.46 -30.55 -10.63
N TYR A 240 -13.54 -30.86 -9.71
CA TYR A 240 -12.57 -29.95 -9.16
C TYR A 240 -11.24 -30.70 -9.02
N GLY A 241 -10.38 -30.58 -10.04
CA GLY A 241 -9.25 -31.49 -10.24
C GLY A 241 -9.76 -32.92 -10.43
N ASP A 242 -9.15 -33.88 -9.72
CA ASP A 242 -9.54 -35.29 -9.76
C ASP A 242 -10.72 -35.64 -8.83
N ILE A 243 -11.30 -34.66 -8.15
CA ILE A 243 -12.48 -34.83 -7.30
C ILE A 243 -13.73 -34.48 -8.12
N SER A 244 -14.85 -35.17 -7.86
CA SER A 244 -16.15 -34.77 -8.42
C SER A 244 -17.16 -34.48 -7.31
N TYR A 245 -18.10 -33.57 -7.54
CA TYR A 245 -19.13 -33.23 -6.57
C TYR A 245 -20.47 -32.98 -7.25
N VAL A 246 -21.54 -33.14 -6.48
CA VAL A 246 -22.92 -32.84 -6.89
C VAL A 246 -23.63 -32.14 -5.74
N ASN A 247 -24.36 -31.07 -6.06
CA ASN A 247 -25.17 -30.33 -5.10
C ASN A 247 -26.60 -30.85 -5.20
N ALA A 248 -27.16 -31.30 -4.08
CA ALA A 248 -28.48 -31.91 -4.03
C ALA A 248 -29.20 -31.44 -2.75
N PHE A 249 -30.44 -30.99 -2.90
CA PHE A 249 -31.20 -30.35 -1.81
C PHE A 249 -30.42 -29.16 -1.26
N ASN A 250 -30.26 -29.06 0.07
CA ASN A 250 -29.48 -28.02 0.74
C ASN A 250 -28.02 -28.43 0.99
N GLY A 251 -27.64 -29.65 0.61
CA GLY A 251 -26.34 -30.25 0.88
C GLY A 251 -25.56 -30.58 -0.38
N SER A 252 -24.50 -31.37 -0.23
CA SER A 252 -23.63 -31.75 -1.35
C SER A 252 -22.98 -33.09 -1.10
N ILE A 253 -22.65 -33.81 -2.18
CA ILE A 253 -21.82 -35.00 -2.11
C ILE A 253 -20.53 -34.70 -2.88
N VAL A 254 -19.39 -34.79 -2.19
CA VAL A 254 -18.05 -34.69 -2.75
C VAL A 254 -17.46 -36.09 -2.77
N ALA A 255 -16.97 -36.53 -3.92
CA ALA A 255 -16.45 -37.89 -4.09
C ALA A 255 -14.97 -37.86 -4.49
N PHE A 256 -14.15 -38.41 -3.59
CA PHE A 256 -12.86 -38.97 -3.96
C PHE A 256 -13.12 -40.37 -4.50
N SER A 257 -13.18 -40.49 -5.83
CA SER A 257 -13.73 -41.65 -6.50
C SER A 257 -12.76 -42.83 -6.56
N ASN A 258 -12.15 -43.20 -5.44
CA ASN A 258 -11.39 -44.44 -5.30
C ASN A 258 -11.30 -44.82 -3.81
N TYR A 259 -10.69 -45.97 -3.53
CA TYR A 259 -10.45 -46.43 -2.17
C TYR A 259 -9.42 -45.55 -1.44
N LEU A 260 -9.45 -45.54 -0.09
CA LEU A 260 -8.50 -44.76 0.72
C LEU A 260 -7.03 -45.16 0.50
N ASN A 261 -6.77 -46.42 0.15
CA ASN A 261 -5.43 -46.91 -0.19
C ASN A 261 -4.93 -46.47 -1.59
N SER A 262 -5.69 -45.65 -2.31
CA SER A 262 -5.27 -45.10 -3.61
C SER A 262 -4.28 -43.94 -3.46
N TRP A 263 -4.17 -43.38 -2.26
CA TRP A 263 -3.14 -42.41 -1.93
C TRP A 263 -1.81 -43.12 -1.59
N PRO A 264 -0.66 -42.46 -1.83
CA PRO A 264 0.63 -43.02 -1.42
C PRO A 264 0.77 -43.20 0.10
N SER A 265 0.06 -42.41 0.90
CA SER A 265 0.04 -42.52 2.36
C SER A 265 -1.26 -41.96 2.97
N PRO A 266 -1.66 -42.39 4.19
CA PRO A 266 -2.79 -41.82 4.92
C PRO A 266 -2.66 -40.32 5.18
N SER A 267 -1.43 -39.82 5.39
CA SER A 267 -1.16 -38.39 5.60
C SER A 267 -1.47 -37.55 4.35
N LEU A 268 -1.17 -38.04 3.15
CA LEU A 268 -1.54 -37.33 1.91
C LEU A 268 -3.06 -37.36 1.66
N ALA A 269 -3.73 -38.46 2.01
CA ALA A 269 -5.19 -38.52 1.93
C ALA A 269 -5.84 -37.53 2.90
N SER A 270 -5.28 -37.43 4.11
CA SER A 270 -5.69 -36.49 5.15
C SER A 270 -5.47 -35.03 4.72
N GLU A 271 -4.30 -34.70 4.17
CA GLU A 271 -4.01 -33.37 3.64
C GLU A 271 -4.98 -32.99 2.52
N ASP A 272 -5.19 -33.88 1.54
CA ASP A 272 -6.14 -33.65 0.44
C ASP A 272 -7.58 -33.45 0.94
N MET A 273 -7.98 -34.18 1.99
CA MET A 273 -9.29 -34.05 2.62
C MET A 273 -9.43 -32.68 3.27
N ALA A 274 -8.48 -32.28 4.11
CA ALA A 274 -8.50 -30.97 4.79
C ALA A 274 -8.47 -29.82 3.77
N LYS A 275 -7.61 -29.95 2.75
CA LYS A 275 -7.47 -29.01 1.62
C LYS A 275 -8.76 -28.88 0.81
N ALA A 276 -9.42 -30.01 0.53
CA ALA A 276 -10.72 -30.01 -0.11
C ALA A 276 -11.69 -29.23 0.76
N ILE A 277 -11.79 -29.57 2.05
CA ILE A 277 -12.74 -28.94 2.97
C ILE A 277 -12.55 -27.43 3.07
N SER A 278 -11.31 -26.97 3.26
CA SER A 278 -10.97 -25.55 3.39
C SER A 278 -11.29 -24.75 2.13
N SER A 279 -11.05 -25.31 0.95
CA SER A 279 -11.34 -24.59 -0.29
C SER A 279 -12.84 -24.36 -0.57
N ALA A 280 -13.72 -25.10 0.13
CA ALA A 280 -15.18 -24.96 0.07
C ALA A 280 -15.78 -24.99 -1.35
N PHE A 281 -15.09 -25.58 -2.34
CA PHE A 281 -15.41 -25.43 -3.77
C PHE A 281 -16.80 -25.96 -4.16
N TRP A 282 -17.36 -26.89 -3.38
CA TRP A 282 -18.66 -27.50 -3.65
C TRP A 282 -19.82 -26.62 -3.18
N LEU A 283 -19.58 -25.73 -2.21
CA LEU A 283 -20.62 -24.86 -1.69
C LEU A 283 -21.07 -23.89 -2.79
N PRO A 284 -22.39 -23.77 -3.04
CA PRO A 284 -22.90 -22.78 -3.97
C PRO A 284 -22.49 -21.37 -3.53
N ARG A 285 -21.89 -20.60 -4.44
CA ARG A 285 -21.51 -19.21 -4.22
C ARG A 285 -22.22 -18.27 -5.17
N TYR A 286 -22.53 -17.07 -4.69
CA TYR A 286 -23.02 -15.95 -5.49
C TYR A 286 -21.88 -15.24 -6.21
N ALA A 287 -20.78 -14.99 -5.51
CA ALA A 287 -19.62 -14.26 -6.02
C ALA A 287 -18.32 -14.71 -5.33
N HIS A 288 -17.18 -14.40 -5.94
CA HIS A 288 -15.86 -14.56 -5.35
C HIS A 288 -14.86 -13.52 -5.88
N GLY A 289 -13.82 -13.29 -5.09
CA GLY A 289 -12.71 -12.38 -5.34
C GLY A 289 -11.41 -12.92 -4.70
N LEU A 290 -10.28 -12.53 -5.27
CA LEU A 290 -8.95 -12.94 -4.81
C LEU A 290 -8.10 -11.68 -4.67
N GLU A 291 -7.31 -11.60 -3.59
CA GLU A 291 -6.38 -10.50 -3.37
C GLU A 291 -5.04 -11.03 -2.82
N THR A 292 -3.93 -10.37 -3.17
CA THR A 292 -2.60 -10.71 -2.64
C THR A 292 -1.97 -9.50 -1.99
N ILE A 293 -1.80 -9.58 -0.68
CA ILE A 293 -1.26 -8.49 0.14
C ILE A 293 0.24 -8.74 0.33
N ALA A 294 1.07 -7.81 -0.14
CA ALA A 294 2.51 -7.83 0.10
C ALA A 294 2.83 -7.20 1.46
N LEU A 295 3.66 -7.88 2.26
CA LEU A 295 3.99 -7.51 3.64
C LEU A 295 5.50 -7.53 3.86
N ASN A 296 5.96 -6.78 4.86
CA ASN A 296 7.35 -6.79 5.28
C ASN A 296 7.61 -7.81 6.40
N ALA A 297 8.30 -8.91 6.05
CA ALA A 297 8.59 -9.99 7.01
C ALA A 297 9.47 -9.58 8.20
N SER A 298 10.07 -8.39 8.20
CA SER A 298 10.94 -7.94 9.30
C SER A 298 10.22 -7.22 10.45
N ARG A 299 8.92 -6.93 10.32
CA ARG A 299 8.16 -6.15 11.31
C ARG A 299 6.76 -6.71 11.51
N THR A 300 6.14 -6.31 12.63
CA THR A 300 4.69 -6.44 12.78
C THR A 300 4.02 -5.41 11.91
N GLU A 301 3.14 -5.83 11.01
CA GLU A 301 2.38 -4.94 10.12
C GLU A 301 0.89 -5.15 10.34
N SER A 302 0.17 -4.04 10.46
CA SER A 302 -1.29 -3.99 10.51
C SER A 302 -1.83 -3.11 9.40
N GLY A 303 -2.93 -3.52 8.78
CA GLY A 303 -3.57 -2.75 7.73
C GLY A 303 -4.97 -3.27 7.43
N SER A 304 -5.57 -2.70 6.39
CA SER A 304 -6.81 -3.20 5.82
C SER A 304 -6.64 -3.45 4.33
N ALA A 305 -7.38 -4.45 3.82
CA ALA A 305 -7.40 -4.81 2.42
C ALA A 305 -8.85 -4.93 1.96
N GLY A 306 -9.20 -4.18 0.93
CA GLY A 306 -10.48 -4.28 0.27
C GLY A 306 -10.47 -5.36 -0.79
N ILE A 307 -11.48 -6.24 -0.79
CA ILE A 307 -11.63 -7.29 -1.78
C ILE A 307 -13.02 -7.15 -2.44
N ALA A 308 -13.01 -6.73 -3.70
CA ALA A 308 -14.18 -6.82 -4.56
C ALA A 308 -14.37 -8.26 -5.07
N MET A 309 -15.63 -8.72 -5.16
CA MET A 309 -16.01 -10.05 -5.65
C MET A 309 -16.72 -9.96 -7.01
N PRO A 310 -16.02 -9.71 -8.13
CA PRO A 310 -16.64 -9.38 -9.42
C PRO A 310 -17.14 -10.60 -10.21
N SER A 311 -16.90 -11.82 -9.74
CA SER A 311 -17.12 -13.04 -10.53
C SER A 311 -18.11 -14.02 -9.87
N PRO A 312 -19.19 -14.42 -10.54
CA PRO A 312 -19.69 -13.91 -11.83
C PRO A 312 -20.20 -12.47 -11.73
N LYS A 313 -20.41 -11.81 -12.88
CA LYS A 313 -21.14 -10.53 -12.92
C LYS A 313 -22.60 -10.75 -12.55
N ILE A 314 -23.09 -10.05 -11.54
CA ILE A 314 -24.47 -10.16 -11.03
C ILE A 314 -25.25 -8.93 -11.48
N ASN A 315 -26.31 -9.11 -12.26
CA ASN A 315 -27.16 -8.01 -12.69
C ASN A 315 -27.88 -7.38 -11.48
N TYR A 316 -28.00 -6.05 -11.47
CA TYR A 316 -28.79 -5.35 -10.47
C TYR A 316 -30.28 -5.69 -10.65
N THR A 317 -30.84 -6.40 -9.66
CA THR A 317 -32.29 -6.60 -9.51
C THR A 317 -32.60 -6.71 -8.02
N VAL A 318 -33.81 -6.34 -7.60
CA VAL A 318 -34.25 -6.46 -6.19
C VAL A 318 -34.09 -7.91 -5.68
N GLN A 319 -34.39 -8.90 -6.52
CA GLN A 319 -34.26 -10.32 -6.17
C GLN A 319 -32.80 -10.73 -5.96
N ASN A 320 -31.89 -10.28 -6.83
CA ASN A 320 -30.47 -10.56 -6.68
C ASN A 320 -29.90 -9.87 -5.44
N VAL A 321 -30.23 -8.59 -5.22
CA VAL A 321 -29.78 -7.85 -4.02
C VAL A 321 -30.25 -8.56 -2.74
N ALA A 322 -31.53 -8.91 -2.65
CA ALA A 322 -32.06 -9.64 -1.49
C ALA A 322 -31.37 -11.02 -1.29
N ALA A 323 -31.06 -11.72 -2.38
CA ALA A 323 -30.31 -12.99 -2.30
C ALA A 323 -28.89 -12.77 -1.75
N LEU A 324 -28.21 -11.69 -2.15
CA LEU A 324 -26.88 -11.33 -1.65
C LEU A 324 -26.91 -10.91 -0.18
N GLU A 325 -27.93 -10.17 0.25
CA GLU A 325 -28.13 -9.77 1.67
C GLU A 325 -28.36 -10.97 2.59
N SER A 326 -28.92 -12.07 2.07
CA SER A 326 -29.08 -13.34 2.80
C SER A 326 -27.86 -14.26 2.73
N GLY A 327 -26.78 -13.83 2.07
CA GLY A 327 -25.58 -14.61 1.85
C GLY A 327 -24.70 -14.77 3.10
N TRP A 328 -23.65 -15.57 2.94
CA TRP A 328 -22.63 -15.77 3.96
C TRP A 328 -21.27 -15.41 3.39
N LEU A 329 -20.60 -14.44 4.01
CA LEU A 329 -19.25 -14.07 3.66
C LEU A 329 -18.30 -15.14 4.18
N TYR A 330 -17.53 -15.74 3.27
CA TYR A 330 -16.49 -16.70 3.56
C TYR A 330 -15.16 -16.15 3.06
N ALA A 331 -14.22 -15.89 3.97
CA ALA A 331 -12.88 -15.45 3.63
C ALA A 331 -11.88 -16.50 4.07
N GLU A 332 -11.05 -16.96 3.14
CA GLU A 332 -9.94 -17.88 3.36
C GLU A 332 -8.62 -17.12 3.19
N ILE A 333 -7.75 -17.21 4.19
CA ILE A 333 -6.54 -16.40 4.29
C ILE A 333 -5.36 -17.33 4.56
N TYR A 334 -4.33 -17.25 3.73
CA TYR A 334 -3.17 -18.13 3.82
C TYR A 334 -1.86 -17.46 3.44
N THR A 335 -0.73 -17.96 3.95
CA THR A 335 0.60 -17.34 3.77
C THR A 335 1.44 -17.94 2.65
N ASN A 336 1.02 -19.06 2.05
CA ASN A 336 1.81 -19.82 1.08
C ASN A 336 1.10 -19.98 -0.27
N SER A 337 1.74 -19.55 -1.36
CA SER A 337 1.16 -19.61 -2.71
C SER A 337 0.81 -21.01 -3.20
N SER A 338 1.47 -22.06 -2.70
CA SER A 338 1.26 -23.43 -3.18
C SER A 338 0.07 -24.12 -2.53
N TYR A 339 -0.62 -23.48 -1.57
CA TYR A 339 -1.79 -24.03 -0.87
C TYR A 339 -1.53 -25.49 -0.44
N GLY A 340 -0.44 -25.68 0.30
CA GLY A 340 0.00 -26.99 0.79
C GLY A 340 0.65 -26.87 2.17
N ASN A 341 0.82 -28.02 2.82
CA ASN A 341 1.37 -28.14 4.17
C ASN A 341 2.91 -27.99 4.18
N SER A 342 3.41 -26.77 3.99
CA SER A 342 4.77 -26.45 4.44
C SER A 342 4.67 -25.92 5.87
N GLY A 343 5.51 -26.39 6.79
CA GLY A 343 5.44 -26.10 8.25
C GLY A 343 5.59 -24.63 8.68
N LYS A 344 5.46 -23.68 7.75
CA LYS A 344 5.37 -22.22 7.97
C LYS A 344 4.07 -21.60 7.42
N SER A 345 3.18 -22.42 6.87
CA SER A 345 1.91 -21.97 6.29
C SER A 345 0.89 -21.79 7.41
N ILE A 346 0.27 -20.63 7.48
CA ILE A 346 -0.87 -20.37 8.38
C ILE A 346 -2.11 -20.31 7.50
N TYR A 347 -3.17 -21.00 7.91
CA TYR A 347 -4.49 -20.92 7.30
C TYR A 347 -5.49 -20.38 8.33
N ARG A 348 -6.33 -19.45 7.90
CA ARG A 348 -7.40 -18.89 8.71
C ARG A 348 -8.61 -18.65 7.83
N TYR A 349 -9.78 -19.03 8.30
CA TYR A 349 -11.02 -18.64 7.66
C TYR A 349 -11.90 -17.80 8.58
N ILE A 350 -12.78 -17.04 7.93
CA ILE A 350 -13.84 -16.26 8.55
C ILE A 350 -15.12 -16.65 7.82
N SER A 351 -16.16 -17.00 8.57
CA SER A 351 -17.50 -17.27 8.04
C SER A 351 -18.52 -16.49 8.86
N GLU A 352 -19.16 -15.51 8.26
CA GLU A 352 -20.14 -14.64 8.92
C GLU A 352 -21.31 -14.31 7.98
N PRO A 353 -22.52 -14.05 8.50
CA PRO A 353 -23.62 -13.61 7.66
C PRO A 353 -23.28 -12.26 7.02
N SER A 354 -23.72 -12.04 5.78
CA SER A 354 -23.50 -10.75 5.13
C SER A 354 -24.24 -9.64 5.86
N SER A 355 -23.57 -8.49 6.02
CA SER A 355 -24.15 -7.28 6.65
C SER A 355 -24.49 -6.20 5.61
N TYR A 356 -24.75 -6.62 4.38
CA TYR A 356 -25.08 -5.71 3.28
C TYR A 356 -26.39 -4.95 3.55
N ILE A 357 -26.35 -3.65 3.27
CA ILE A 357 -27.50 -2.77 3.32
C ILE A 357 -27.53 -1.99 2.00
N SER A 358 -28.63 -2.12 1.25
CA SER A 358 -28.91 -1.26 0.09
C SER A 358 -30.13 -0.39 0.39
N SER A 359 -29.91 0.91 0.58
CA SER A 359 -30.97 1.93 0.75
C SER A 359 -30.92 2.98 -0.36
N GLY A 360 -30.39 2.59 -1.53
CA GLY A 360 -30.20 3.46 -2.68
C GLY A 360 -29.30 2.84 -3.76
N THR A 361 -28.98 3.64 -4.77
CA THR A 361 -28.02 3.30 -5.83
C THR A 361 -27.11 4.48 -6.14
N VAL A 362 -25.91 4.18 -6.65
CA VAL A 362 -25.01 5.16 -7.24
C VAL A 362 -24.59 4.67 -8.62
N SER A 363 -25.15 5.30 -9.66
CA SER A 363 -24.91 4.97 -11.05
C SER A 363 -23.82 5.88 -11.63
N LEU A 364 -22.68 5.26 -11.99
CA LEU A 364 -21.59 5.87 -12.73
C LEU A 364 -20.86 4.85 -13.62
N PRO A 365 -20.13 5.29 -14.66
CA PRO A 365 -19.30 4.41 -15.47
C PRO A 365 -18.25 3.68 -14.61
N SER A 366 -17.92 2.44 -14.97
CA SER A 366 -16.87 1.66 -14.29
C SER A 366 -15.48 2.28 -14.40
N THR A 367 -15.29 3.18 -15.37
CA THR A 367 -14.02 3.87 -15.63
C THR A 367 -14.26 5.37 -15.76
N ILE A 368 -13.56 6.17 -14.97
CA ILE A 368 -13.59 7.62 -15.05
C ILE A 368 -12.25 8.13 -15.59
N VAL A 369 -12.27 8.69 -16.80
CA VAL A 369 -11.08 9.30 -17.42
C VAL A 369 -10.68 10.56 -16.65
N LEU A 370 -9.38 10.68 -16.38
CA LEU A 370 -8.79 11.81 -15.67
C LEU A 370 -9.14 13.16 -16.35
N GLY A 371 -9.56 14.16 -15.56
CA GLY A 371 -9.93 15.48 -16.06
C GLY A 371 -11.29 15.58 -16.77
N SER A 372 -11.93 14.44 -17.10
CA SER A 372 -13.27 14.43 -17.65
C SER A 372 -14.33 14.77 -16.59
N SER A 373 -15.42 15.40 -17.02
CA SER A 373 -16.61 15.58 -16.20
C SER A 373 -17.58 14.43 -16.45
N GLN A 374 -17.92 13.69 -15.40
CA GLN A 374 -18.87 12.59 -15.45
C GLN A 374 -20.12 12.92 -14.63
N SER A 375 -21.28 12.58 -15.16
CA SER A 375 -22.54 12.67 -14.42
C SER A 375 -22.70 11.44 -13.53
N ILE A 376 -22.82 11.65 -12.23
CA ILE A 376 -23.16 10.61 -11.27
C ILE A 376 -24.63 10.75 -10.92
N THR A 377 -25.39 9.68 -11.15
CA THR A 377 -26.81 9.62 -10.81
C THR A 377 -26.96 8.81 -9.52
N MET A 378 -27.58 9.39 -8.51
CA MET A 378 -27.73 8.79 -7.19
C MET A 378 -29.21 8.65 -6.87
N GLN A 379 -29.64 7.51 -6.34
CA GLN A 379 -30.98 7.32 -5.81
C GLN A 379 -30.91 6.97 -4.33
N ILE A 380 -31.82 7.51 -3.53
CA ILE A 380 -31.98 7.15 -2.12
C ILE A 380 -33.41 6.68 -1.88
N TYR A 381 -33.54 5.55 -1.18
CA TYR A 381 -34.80 4.91 -0.84
C TYR A 381 -35.09 5.14 0.63
N THR A 382 -35.97 6.09 0.95
CA THR A 382 -36.31 6.38 2.36
C THR A 382 -37.53 5.63 2.84
N HIS A 383 -38.38 5.20 1.90
CA HIS A 383 -39.68 4.60 2.17
C HIS A 383 -40.58 5.41 3.12
N SER A 384 -40.26 6.69 3.35
CA SER A 384 -41.00 7.56 4.26
C SER A 384 -42.14 8.26 3.53
N SER A 385 -43.34 8.18 4.08
CA SER A 385 -44.52 8.95 3.64
C SER A 385 -44.52 10.38 4.17
N VAL A 386 -43.62 10.73 5.10
CA VAL A 386 -43.48 12.05 5.71
C VAL A 386 -42.17 12.71 5.23
N PRO A 387 -42.16 14.03 4.94
CA PRO A 387 -40.94 14.70 4.52
C PRO A 387 -39.83 14.56 5.56
N ILE A 388 -38.69 14.02 5.15
CA ILE A 388 -37.50 13.96 5.99
C ILE A 388 -36.40 14.84 5.39
N GLN A 389 -35.71 15.55 6.28
CA GLN A 389 -34.56 16.37 5.90
C GLN A 389 -33.35 15.48 5.75
N ILE A 390 -32.71 15.56 4.58
CA ILE A 390 -31.56 14.75 4.24
C ILE A 390 -30.48 15.70 3.74
N GLN A 391 -29.29 15.54 4.29
CA GLN A 391 -28.09 16.26 3.85
C GLN A 391 -27.10 15.20 3.36
N PRO A 392 -27.22 14.75 2.11
CA PRO A 392 -26.36 13.72 1.61
C PRO A 392 -25.00 14.28 1.19
N HIS A 393 -24.00 13.43 1.18
CA HIS A 393 -22.69 13.74 0.63
C HIS A 393 -22.09 12.48 0.01
N LEU A 394 -21.16 12.67 -0.93
CA LEU A 394 -20.38 11.59 -1.52
C LEU A 394 -19.03 11.54 -0.83
N SER A 395 -18.69 10.42 -0.22
CA SER A 395 -17.36 10.16 0.30
C SER A 395 -16.65 9.16 -0.61
N ILE A 396 -15.47 9.53 -1.10
CA ILE A 396 -14.68 8.73 -2.04
C ILE A 396 -13.52 8.12 -1.25
N TYR A 397 -13.37 6.82 -1.40
CA TYR A 397 -12.35 6.01 -0.75
C TYR A 397 -11.53 5.28 -1.79
N THR A 398 -10.29 4.94 -1.45
CA THR A 398 -9.54 3.91 -2.18
C THR A 398 -10.24 2.55 -2.01
N GLU A 399 -9.83 1.55 -2.78
CA GLU A 399 -10.32 0.18 -2.60
C GLU A 399 -10.06 -0.35 -1.18
N ASN A 400 -9.03 0.11 -0.47
CA ASN A 400 -8.76 -0.24 0.93
C ASN A 400 -9.44 0.70 1.95
N MET A 401 -10.55 1.34 1.57
CA MET A 401 -11.34 2.23 2.45
C MET A 401 -10.57 3.41 3.06
N VAL A 402 -9.44 3.83 2.48
CA VAL A 402 -8.76 5.07 2.86
C VAL A 402 -9.48 6.24 2.21
N LYS A 403 -9.96 7.19 3.01
CA LYS A 403 -10.72 8.34 2.52
C LYS A 403 -9.85 9.26 1.66
N VAL A 404 -10.33 9.60 0.47
CA VAL A 404 -9.63 10.45 -0.51
C VAL A 404 -10.25 11.84 -0.58
N SER A 405 -11.58 11.92 -0.62
CA SER A 405 -12.29 13.21 -0.70
C SER A 405 -13.75 13.09 -0.27
N THR A 406 -14.37 14.23 0.00
CA THR A 406 -15.81 14.35 0.24
C THR A 406 -16.39 15.45 -0.66
N ILE A 407 -17.49 15.15 -1.33
CA ILE A 407 -18.22 16.08 -2.20
C ILE A 407 -19.59 16.32 -1.55
N PRO A 408 -19.85 17.51 -0.99
CA PRO A 408 -21.14 17.81 -0.40
C PRO A 408 -22.23 17.91 -1.47
N LEU A 409 -23.43 17.43 -1.14
CA LEU A 409 -24.63 17.65 -1.93
C LEU A 409 -25.56 18.62 -1.19
N SER A 410 -26.46 19.25 -1.93
CA SER A 410 -27.45 20.15 -1.34
C SER A 410 -28.39 19.38 -0.41
N SER A 411 -28.71 19.97 0.73
CA SER A 411 -29.76 19.44 1.61
C SER A 411 -31.13 19.52 0.92
N ILE A 412 -31.96 18.51 1.16
CA ILE A 412 -33.30 18.42 0.59
C ILE A 412 -34.29 17.88 1.63
N SER A 413 -35.52 18.40 1.57
CA SER A 413 -36.68 17.80 2.22
C SER A 413 -37.38 16.91 1.20
N ALA A 414 -37.37 15.58 1.40
CA ALA A 414 -37.92 14.63 0.44
C ALA A 414 -38.91 13.67 1.09
N THR A 415 -39.90 13.23 0.31
CA THR A 415 -40.80 12.11 0.60
C THR A 415 -40.56 11.00 -0.42
N GLY A 416 -40.59 9.74 0.00
CA GLY A 416 -40.35 8.59 -0.89
C GLY A 416 -38.92 8.49 -1.45
N ASN A 417 -38.81 8.05 -2.70
CA ASN A 417 -37.53 7.86 -3.38
C ASN A 417 -37.17 9.11 -4.18
N PHE A 418 -35.89 9.51 -4.17
CA PHE A 418 -35.43 10.70 -4.88
C PHE A 418 -34.11 10.43 -5.59
N THR A 419 -33.90 11.18 -6.67
CA THR A 419 -32.73 11.06 -7.54
C THR A 419 -31.96 12.37 -7.55
N PHE A 420 -30.64 12.30 -7.41
CA PHE A 420 -29.73 13.41 -7.67
C PHE A 420 -28.90 13.14 -8.90
N VAL A 421 -28.53 14.20 -9.60
CA VAL A 421 -27.50 14.15 -10.63
C VAL A 421 -26.44 15.18 -10.27
N LYS A 422 -25.19 14.74 -10.15
CA LYS A 422 -24.04 15.61 -9.88
C LYS A 422 -22.97 15.39 -10.94
N LEU A 423 -22.50 16.47 -11.56
CA LEU A 423 -21.32 16.44 -12.39
C LEU A 423 -20.08 16.48 -11.51
N ILE A 424 -19.19 15.50 -11.67
CA ILE A 424 -17.92 15.40 -10.94
C ILE A 424 -16.79 15.45 -11.96
N LYS A 425 -15.85 16.38 -11.76
CA LYS A 425 -14.62 16.46 -12.53
C LYS A 425 -13.56 15.62 -11.82
N SER A 426 -13.08 14.56 -12.47
CA SER A 426 -12.11 13.66 -11.85
C SER A 426 -10.73 14.31 -11.75
N SER A 427 -10.25 14.43 -10.51
CA SER A 427 -8.86 14.77 -10.18
C SER A 427 -8.16 13.65 -9.41
N PHE A 428 -8.74 12.45 -9.41
CA PHE A 428 -8.21 11.31 -8.66
C PHE A 428 -7.00 10.73 -9.38
N VAL A 429 -6.11 10.13 -8.61
CA VAL A 429 -4.96 9.43 -9.19
C VAL A 429 -5.41 8.13 -9.86
N PRO A 430 -4.62 7.52 -10.77
CA PRO A 430 -4.95 6.21 -11.30
C PRO A 430 -5.05 5.16 -10.18
N GLY A 431 -6.10 4.34 -10.24
CA GLY A 431 -6.40 3.34 -9.21
C GLY A 431 -7.89 2.97 -9.14
N SER A 432 -8.23 2.05 -8.26
CA SER A 432 -9.61 1.64 -7.96
C SER A 432 -10.16 2.43 -6.77
N TYR A 433 -11.41 2.87 -6.88
CA TYR A 433 -12.08 3.71 -5.90
C TYR A 433 -13.49 3.24 -5.61
N ILE A 434 -13.90 3.45 -4.36
CA ILE A 434 -15.27 3.24 -3.89
C ILE A 434 -15.86 4.60 -3.58
N ILE A 435 -16.98 4.93 -4.22
CA ILE A 435 -17.77 6.11 -3.87
C ILE A 435 -18.96 5.69 -3.02
N GLN A 436 -19.15 6.35 -1.89
CA GLN A 436 -20.22 6.08 -0.93
C GLN A 436 -21.14 7.28 -0.83
N LEU A 437 -22.43 7.06 -1.05
CA LEU A 437 -23.47 8.02 -0.77
C LEU A 437 -23.89 7.88 0.69
N LYS A 438 -23.60 8.92 1.48
CA LYS A 438 -23.86 8.93 2.92
C LYS A 438 -24.78 10.07 3.32
N GLY A 439 -25.50 9.87 4.42
CA GLY A 439 -26.25 10.93 5.09
C GLY A 439 -25.38 11.80 6.00
N PHE A 440 -26.02 12.72 6.72
CA PHE A 440 -25.35 13.59 7.69
C PHE A 440 -24.70 12.82 8.83
N SER A 441 -25.35 11.75 9.30
CA SER A 441 -24.85 10.88 10.38
C SER A 441 -23.93 9.75 9.88
N ASP A 442 -23.32 9.89 8.70
CA ASP A 442 -22.50 8.87 8.03
C ASP A 442 -23.19 7.53 7.73
N ASN A 443 -24.52 7.46 7.89
CA ASN A 443 -25.31 6.32 7.47
C ASN A 443 -25.16 6.10 5.96
N LEU A 444 -24.76 4.88 5.59
CA LEU A 444 -24.57 4.48 4.20
C LEU A 444 -25.92 4.25 3.51
N TYR A 445 -26.15 4.93 2.39
CA TYR A 445 -27.30 4.66 1.53
C TYR A 445 -26.94 3.70 0.40
N ALA A 446 -25.83 3.96 -0.28
CA ALA A 446 -25.40 3.22 -1.45
C ALA A 446 -23.89 3.38 -1.68
N SER A 447 -23.29 2.43 -2.38
CA SER A 447 -21.88 2.48 -2.77
C SER A 447 -21.71 2.06 -4.23
N ALA A 448 -20.64 2.51 -4.87
CA ALA A 448 -20.28 2.10 -6.22
C ALA A 448 -18.77 2.00 -6.41
N LEU A 449 -18.36 1.11 -7.32
CA LEU A 449 -16.97 0.86 -7.68
C LEU A 449 -16.64 1.50 -9.04
N PHE A 450 -15.56 2.26 -9.10
CA PHE A 450 -15.02 2.78 -10.36
C PHE A 450 -13.49 2.80 -10.34
N GLY A 451 -12.90 2.69 -11.53
CA GLY A 451 -11.47 2.81 -11.75
C GLY A 451 -11.11 4.11 -12.43
N VAL A 452 -9.92 4.63 -12.13
CA VAL A 452 -9.24 5.67 -12.91
C VAL A 452 -8.08 5.01 -13.65
N PRO A 453 -8.12 4.96 -14.99
CA PRO A 453 -7.11 4.24 -15.76
C PRO A 453 -5.73 4.90 -15.66
N PRO A 454 -4.63 4.13 -15.83
CA PRO A 454 -3.28 4.68 -15.85
C PRO A 454 -3.10 5.71 -16.97
N VAL A 455 -2.22 6.67 -16.74
CA VAL A 455 -1.84 7.67 -17.74
C VAL A 455 -0.61 7.16 -18.50
N ASN A 456 -0.76 7.03 -19.81
CA ASN A 456 0.30 6.62 -20.72
C ASN A 456 0.92 7.85 -21.37
N VAL A 457 2.24 7.99 -21.24
CA VAL A 457 3.05 9.00 -21.94
C VAL A 457 3.79 8.31 -23.06
N THR A 458 3.48 8.66 -24.30
CA THR A 458 4.10 8.10 -25.50
C THR A 458 4.79 9.19 -26.29
N GLU A 459 5.97 8.89 -26.84
CA GLU A 459 6.66 9.81 -27.73
C GLU A 459 6.12 9.66 -29.15
N VAL A 460 5.70 10.77 -29.75
CA VAL A 460 5.23 10.82 -31.13
C VAL A 460 6.37 11.23 -32.06
N TYR A 461 7.24 12.11 -31.59
CA TYR A 461 8.33 12.67 -32.40
C TYR A 461 9.47 13.18 -31.51
N SER A 462 10.70 12.82 -31.87
CA SER A 462 11.93 13.41 -31.33
C SER A 462 12.76 14.04 -32.43
N ASN A 463 13.32 15.20 -32.14
CA ASN A 463 14.43 15.77 -32.88
C ASN A 463 15.49 16.26 -31.91
N TYR A 464 16.52 15.43 -31.72
CA TYR A 464 17.62 15.69 -30.81
C TYR A 464 18.49 16.87 -31.26
N THR A 465 18.62 17.08 -32.58
CA THR A 465 19.40 18.20 -33.14
C THR A 465 18.73 19.55 -32.86
N SER A 466 17.40 19.63 -32.98
CA SER A 466 16.63 20.84 -32.67
C SER A 466 16.14 20.90 -31.22
N ASN A 467 16.48 19.90 -30.40
CA ASN A 467 15.99 19.72 -29.03
C ASN A 467 14.46 19.90 -28.89
N SER A 468 13.69 19.33 -29.83
CA SER A 468 12.24 19.43 -29.85
C SER A 468 11.61 18.03 -29.82
N PHE A 469 10.69 17.84 -28.89
CA PHE A 469 10.06 16.56 -28.58
C PHE A 469 8.55 16.76 -28.54
N ARG A 470 7.81 15.79 -29.06
CA ARG A 470 6.34 15.77 -28.99
C ARG A 470 5.88 14.50 -28.31
N PHE A 471 5.12 14.66 -27.24
CA PHE A 471 4.53 13.56 -26.49
C PHE A 471 3.02 13.55 -26.66
N TYR A 472 2.45 12.35 -26.61
CA TYR A 472 1.03 12.09 -26.57
C TYR A 472 0.69 11.40 -25.25
N ILE A 473 -0.18 12.05 -24.48
CA ILE A 473 -0.64 11.67 -23.16
C ILE A 473 -2.10 11.23 -23.28
N SER A 474 -2.34 9.98 -22.92
CA SER A 474 -3.67 9.37 -22.98
C SER A 474 -3.97 8.58 -21.71
N SER A 475 -5.25 8.38 -21.43
CA SER A 475 -5.74 7.49 -20.37
C SER A 475 -6.87 6.66 -20.98
N ASP A 476 -6.75 5.33 -20.88
CA ASP A 476 -7.64 4.38 -21.57
C ASP A 476 -7.77 4.63 -23.09
N GLY A 477 -6.66 5.01 -23.73
CA GLY A 477 -6.61 5.33 -25.17
C GLY A 477 -7.18 6.69 -25.56
N ALA A 478 -7.92 7.37 -24.68
CA ALA A 478 -8.45 8.70 -24.93
C ALA A 478 -7.43 9.81 -24.59
N PRO A 479 -7.30 10.86 -25.43
CA PRO A 479 -6.39 11.98 -25.16
C PRO A 479 -6.84 12.81 -23.96
N LEU A 480 -5.91 13.10 -23.05
CA LEU A 480 -6.19 13.99 -21.92
C LEU A 480 -6.24 15.46 -22.36
N THR A 481 -7.24 16.23 -21.92
CA THR A 481 -7.42 17.64 -22.30
C THR A 481 -7.83 18.49 -21.10
N GLY A 482 -7.36 19.74 -21.03
CA GLY A 482 -7.76 20.71 -20.00
C GLY A 482 -7.13 20.47 -18.62
N LEU A 483 -6.01 19.75 -18.58
CA LEU A 483 -5.22 19.49 -17.38
C LEU A 483 -3.89 20.25 -17.46
N ASP A 484 -3.52 20.89 -16.36
CA ASP A 484 -2.21 21.54 -16.24
C ASP A 484 -1.12 20.49 -16.07
N TYR A 485 0.01 20.72 -16.74
CA TYR A 485 1.18 19.87 -16.64
C TYR A 485 2.47 20.67 -16.43
N THR A 486 3.46 20.02 -15.81
CA THR A 486 4.85 20.46 -15.77
C THR A 486 5.75 19.34 -16.28
N MET A 487 6.39 19.50 -17.43
CA MET A 487 7.33 18.51 -17.97
C MET A 487 8.77 18.93 -17.72
N THR A 488 9.63 18.00 -17.33
CA THR A 488 11.06 18.23 -17.08
C THR A 488 11.91 17.17 -17.78
N LEU A 489 13.13 17.51 -18.16
CA LEU A 489 14.14 16.59 -18.67
C LEU A 489 15.23 16.42 -17.61
N ASN A 490 15.40 15.21 -17.09
CA ASN A 490 16.36 14.88 -16.03
C ASN A 490 16.24 15.81 -14.80
N GLY A 491 15.01 16.21 -14.45
CA GLY A 491 14.72 17.16 -13.37
C GLY A 491 15.07 18.62 -13.67
N LYS A 492 15.45 18.95 -14.92
CA LYS A 492 15.80 20.29 -15.38
C LYS A 492 14.81 20.77 -16.45
N TYR A 493 14.88 22.06 -16.76
CA TYR A 493 14.13 22.72 -17.85
C TYR A 493 12.61 22.50 -17.74
N PRO A 494 11.95 23.01 -16.68
CA PRO A 494 10.51 22.85 -16.53
C PRO A 494 9.76 23.58 -17.65
N LEU A 495 8.86 22.86 -18.32
CA LEU A 495 7.86 23.41 -19.23
C LEU A 495 6.49 23.24 -18.59
N ASN A 496 5.81 24.36 -18.34
CA ASN A 496 4.44 24.35 -17.83
C ASN A 496 3.47 24.57 -18.99
N GLY A 497 2.30 23.91 -18.94
CA GLY A 497 1.30 24.13 -19.97
C GLY A 497 -0.06 23.47 -19.76
N THR A 498 -0.92 23.83 -20.70
CA THR A 498 -2.22 23.29 -21.08
C THR A 498 -2.25 21.96 -21.82
N LEU A 499 -2.70 20.81 -21.29
CA LEU A 499 -2.92 19.65 -22.17
C LEU A 499 -4.05 19.94 -23.16
N THR A 500 -3.73 19.87 -24.47
CA THR A 500 -4.71 20.01 -25.56
C THR A 500 -4.63 18.78 -26.45
N ASN A 501 -5.75 18.02 -26.50
CA ASN A 501 -5.84 16.77 -27.26
C ASN A 501 -4.69 15.78 -26.94
N GLY A 502 -4.28 15.69 -25.67
CA GLY A 502 -3.21 14.82 -25.21
C GLY A 502 -1.80 15.25 -25.61
N THR A 503 -1.61 16.34 -26.34
CA THR A 503 -0.28 16.68 -26.89
C THR A 503 0.53 17.58 -25.97
N ILE A 504 1.81 17.25 -25.80
CA ILE A 504 2.83 18.13 -25.21
C ILE A 504 3.91 18.39 -26.26
N LEU A 505 4.17 19.66 -26.54
CA LEU A 505 5.33 20.09 -27.33
C LEU A 505 6.43 20.56 -26.37
N TYR A 506 7.43 19.72 -26.15
CA TYR A 506 8.54 20.01 -25.26
C TYR A 506 9.77 20.46 -26.04
N SER A 507 10.19 21.71 -25.86
CA SER A 507 11.37 22.27 -26.54
C SER A 507 12.35 22.80 -25.52
N LEU A 508 13.63 22.42 -25.62
CA LEU A 508 14.66 22.92 -24.70
C LEU A 508 14.99 24.40 -24.99
N PRO A 509 15.39 25.17 -23.96
CA PRO A 509 15.90 26.52 -24.15
C PRO A 509 16.99 26.63 -25.22
N LYS A 510 16.98 27.75 -25.96
CA LYS A 510 18.02 28.04 -26.97
C LYS A 510 19.41 28.05 -26.31
N GLY A 511 20.41 27.47 -26.98
CA GLY A 511 21.80 27.40 -26.51
C GLY A 511 22.18 26.10 -25.80
N ILE A 512 21.23 25.19 -25.57
CA ILE A 512 21.53 23.84 -25.06
C ILE A 512 22.00 22.97 -26.24
N GLY A 513 23.18 22.35 -26.10
CA GLY A 513 23.71 21.41 -27.07
C GLY A 513 22.88 20.12 -27.15
N GLU A 514 23.06 19.37 -28.23
CA GLU A 514 22.42 18.05 -28.39
C GLU A 514 22.72 17.15 -27.19
N GLN A 515 21.67 16.56 -26.61
CA GLN A 515 21.79 15.70 -25.44
C GLN A 515 21.93 14.23 -25.89
N PHE A 516 22.95 13.56 -25.37
CA PHE A 516 23.22 12.14 -25.64
C PHE A 516 23.03 11.29 -24.37
N GLY A 517 22.76 10.00 -24.56
CA GLY A 517 22.52 9.02 -23.52
C GLY A 517 21.04 8.82 -23.21
N THR A 518 20.76 8.43 -21.96
CA THR A 518 19.41 8.17 -21.48
C THR A 518 18.77 9.49 -21.01
N LEU A 519 17.69 9.88 -21.67
CA LEU A 519 16.94 11.10 -21.41
C LEU A 519 15.64 10.74 -20.66
N ASN A 520 15.55 11.11 -19.38
CA ASN A 520 14.36 10.85 -18.58
C ASN A 520 13.45 12.09 -18.58
N PHE A 521 12.33 11.98 -19.28
CA PHE A 521 11.30 13.00 -19.30
C PHE A 521 10.27 12.72 -18.21
N THR A 522 10.07 13.65 -17.30
CA THR A 522 9.08 13.52 -16.22
C THR A 522 7.99 14.56 -16.40
N ALA A 523 6.78 14.13 -16.72
CA ALA A 523 5.58 14.95 -16.78
C ALA A 523 4.84 14.90 -15.44
N LYS A 524 4.64 16.05 -14.80
CA LYS A 524 3.84 16.20 -13.59
C LYS A 524 2.43 16.66 -13.96
N ILE A 525 1.40 15.85 -13.72
CA ILE A 525 -0.02 16.17 -13.99
C ILE A 525 -0.80 15.89 -12.70
N LEU A 526 -1.60 16.85 -12.21
CA LEU A 526 -2.37 16.72 -10.95
C LEU A 526 -1.51 16.22 -9.77
N SER A 527 -0.32 16.80 -9.61
CA SER A 527 0.67 16.42 -8.60
C SER A 527 1.32 15.05 -8.74
N GLN A 528 0.97 14.25 -9.75
CA GLN A 528 1.59 12.96 -10.04
C GLN A 528 2.70 13.05 -11.07
N LYS A 529 3.72 12.19 -10.98
CA LYS A 529 4.86 12.14 -11.91
C LYS A 529 4.75 10.93 -12.83
N PHE A 530 4.77 11.18 -14.13
CA PHE A 530 4.80 10.18 -15.19
C PHE A 530 6.13 10.30 -15.94
N SER A 531 6.91 9.23 -15.94
CA SER A 531 8.26 9.23 -16.52
C SER A 531 8.28 8.48 -17.84
N TYR A 532 8.96 9.05 -18.84
CA TYR A 532 9.26 8.43 -20.12
C TYR A 532 10.76 8.50 -20.37
N VAL A 533 11.36 7.36 -20.72
CA VAL A 533 12.80 7.26 -20.92
C VAL A 533 13.08 7.12 -22.41
N ALA A 534 13.68 8.15 -23.01
CA ALA A 534 14.20 8.11 -24.37
C ALA A 534 15.71 7.78 -24.36
N SER A 535 16.23 7.24 -25.46
CA SER A 535 17.66 6.98 -25.62
C SER A 535 18.18 7.62 -26.90
N ASN A 536 19.15 8.53 -26.77
CA ASN A 536 19.90 9.08 -27.90
C ASN A 536 21.36 8.63 -27.80
N PRO A 537 21.73 7.47 -28.35
CA PRO A 537 23.11 6.98 -28.23
C PRO A 537 24.09 7.99 -28.80
N ALA A 538 25.18 8.25 -28.07
CA ALA A 538 26.24 9.12 -28.57
C ALA A 538 26.76 8.61 -29.92
N PRO A 539 27.11 9.50 -30.87
CA PRO A 539 27.71 9.08 -32.12
C PRO A 539 28.98 8.30 -31.81
N VAL A 540 28.95 6.99 -32.11
CA VAL A 540 30.11 6.13 -31.91
C VAL A 540 31.17 6.59 -32.89
N ILE A 541 32.31 7.06 -32.36
CA ILE A 541 33.49 7.35 -33.18
C ILE A 541 33.89 6.03 -33.84
N LYS A 542 33.57 5.89 -35.13
CA LYS A 542 34.02 4.74 -35.93
C LYS A 542 35.50 4.94 -36.20
N ILE A 543 36.35 4.38 -35.33
CA ILE A 543 37.78 4.27 -35.58
C ILE A 543 37.94 3.36 -36.80
N THR A 544 38.23 3.95 -37.95
CA THR A 544 38.45 3.21 -39.19
C THR A 544 39.85 2.59 -39.19
N SER A 545 40.08 1.57 -40.02
CA SER A 545 41.42 0.98 -40.19
C SER A 545 42.49 2.01 -40.58
N LYS A 546 42.08 3.14 -41.18
CA LYS A 546 42.95 4.27 -41.51
C LYS A 546 43.42 5.03 -40.26
N ASP A 547 42.55 5.19 -39.26
CA ASP A 547 42.87 5.89 -38.00
C ASP A 547 43.85 5.06 -37.16
N ILE A 548 43.68 3.74 -37.16
CA ILE A 548 44.62 2.81 -36.52
C ILE A 548 45.98 2.87 -37.23
N ALA A 549 46.00 2.88 -38.57
CA ALA A 549 47.23 3.01 -39.35
C ALA A 549 47.94 4.35 -39.08
N LEU A 550 47.19 5.45 -38.90
CA LEU A 550 47.73 6.76 -38.53
C LEU A 550 48.35 6.73 -37.13
N ILE A 551 47.70 6.12 -36.15
CA ILE A 551 48.24 5.99 -34.78
C ILE A 551 49.52 5.14 -34.80
N VAL A 552 49.55 4.03 -35.54
CA VAL A 552 50.75 3.20 -35.71
C VAL A 552 51.88 3.97 -36.39
N ALA A 553 51.56 4.77 -37.42
CA ALA A 553 52.53 5.62 -38.10
C ALA A 553 53.08 6.73 -37.18
N ILE A 554 52.24 7.35 -36.34
CA ILE A 554 52.66 8.34 -35.34
C ILE A 554 53.57 7.69 -34.29
N VAL A 555 53.24 6.50 -33.79
CA VAL A 555 54.07 5.76 -32.83
C VAL A 555 55.42 5.38 -33.44
N LEU A 556 55.44 4.92 -34.70
CA LEU A 556 56.69 4.64 -35.44
C LEU A 556 57.51 5.91 -35.69
N MET A 557 56.86 7.02 -36.01
CA MET A 557 57.52 8.31 -36.18
C MET A 557 58.10 8.81 -34.84
N LEU A 558 57.38 8.67 -33.73
CA LEU A 558 57.85 9.03 -32.39
C LEU A 558 59.02 8.15 -31.94
N LEU A 559 58.99 6.85 -32.26
CA LEU A 559 60.12 5.93 -32.04
C LEU A 559 61.34 6.30 -32.89
N MET A 560 61.14 6.75 -34.14
CA MET A 560 62.22 7.26 -34.99
C MET A 560 62.79 8.58 -34.47
N VAL A 561 61.93 9.52 -34.07
CA VAL A 561 62.32 10.85 -33.56
C VAL A 561 63.02 10.73 -32.21
N THR A 562 62.65 9.77 -31.36
CA THR A 562 63.34 9.53 -30.08
C THR A 562 64.66 8.76 -30.22
N MET A 563 64.87 8.01 -31.31
CA MET A 563 66.13 7.31 -31.58
C MET A 563 67.17 8.16 -32.33
N VAL A 564 66.77 9.23 -33.02
CA VAL A 564 67.68 10.21 -33.62
C VAL A 564 67.94 11.32 -32.60
N ARG A 565 69.17 11.33 -32.03
CA ARG A 565 69.64 12.31 -31.04
C ARG A 565 69.10 13.71 -31.29
N SER A 566 68.25 14.20 -30.39
CA SER A 566 67.88 15.61 -30.32
C SER A 566 69.03 16.44 -29.72
N PRO A 567 69.28 17.65 -30.26
CA PRO A 567 70.22 18.61 -29.69
C PRO A 567 69.67 19.20 -28.39
N ASN A 568 70.57 19.61 -27.48
CA ASN A 568 70.22 20.27 -26.22
C ASN A 568 69.24 21.42 -26.48
N ARG A 569 68.09 21.37 -25.81
CA ARG A 569 67.11 22.44 -25.79
C ARG A 569 66.84 22.78 -24.33
N ASP A 570 66.87 24.07 -24.03
CA ASP A 570 66.57 24.62 -22.71
C ASP A 570 65.09 24.40 -22.37
N ASP A 571 64.84 23.80 -21.21
CA ASP A 571 63.50 23.62 -20.65
C ASP A 571 63.05 24.91 -19.96
N PHE A 572 61.95 25.50 -20.44
CA PHE A 572 61.20 26.50 -19.68
C PHE A 572 60.04 25.82 -18.98
N PHE A 573 60.01 25.91 -17.65
CA PHE A 573 58.89 25.52 -16.82
C PHE A 573 57.87 26.66 -16.76
N ILE A 574 56.62 26.40 -17.15
CA ILE A 574 55.50 27.21 -16.69
C ILE A 574 55.16 26.68 -15.30
N ASP A 575 55.54 27.47 -14.29
CA ASP A 575 55.19 27.22 -12.91
C ASP A 575 53.66 27.37 -12.76
N VAL A 576 52.95 26.25 -12.64
CA VAL A 576 51.54 26.26 -12.23
C VAL A 576 51.56 26.35 -10.71
N PRO A 577 51.12 27.46 -10.09
CA PRO A 577 51.20 27.61 -8.66
C PRO A 577 50.46 26.46 -8.00
N HIS A 578 51.15 25.70 -7.14
CA HIS A 578 50.49 24.82 -6.20
C HIS A 578 49.53 25.67 -5.38
N MET A 579 48.22 25.53 -5.61
CA MET A 579 47.24 26.15 -4.73
C MET A 579 47.57 25.67 -3.31
N PRO A 580 47.87 26.59 -2.37
CA PRO A 580 48.25 26.20 -1.03
C PRO A 580 47.13 25.35 -0.46
N LYS A 581 47.46 24.14 0.03
CA LYS A 581 46.51 23.33 0.80
C LYS A 581 45.98 24.26 1.89
N GLN A 582 44.67 24.53 1.87
CA GLN A 582 44.05 25.38 2.89
C GLN A 582 44.43 24.81 4.26
N GLN A 583 45.22 25.58 5.03
CA GLN A 583 45.65 25.17 6.35
C GLN A 583 44.40 25.12 7.25
N ARG A 584 44.01 23.90 7.64
CA ARG A 584 42.92 23.70 8.60
C ARG A 584 43.49 23.94 9.99
N THR A 585 43.19 25.09 10.58
CA THR A 585 43.53 25.40 11.98
C THR A 585 42.39 24.93 12.89
N PHE A 586 42.70 24.06 13.85
CA PHE A 586 41.77 23.71 14.92
C PHE A 586 41.66 24.88 15.90
N ILE A 587 40.45 25.40 16.10
CA ILE A 587 40.15 26.51 17.01
C ILE A 587 39.23 25.98 18.10
N THR A 588 39.64 26.08 19.37
CA THR A 588 38.80 25.74 20.51
C THR A 588 38.01 26.97 20.94
N LEU A 589 36.68 26.87 20.98
CA LEU A 589 35.78 27.95 21.39
C LEU A 589 35.23 27.66 22.80
N ASN A 590 35.19 28.68 23.66
CA ASN A 590 34.55 28.57 24.97
C ASN A 590 33.02 28.58 24.81
N ALA A 591 32.33 27.62 25.41
CA ALA A 591 30.88 27.51 25.38
C ALA A 591 30.19 28.81 25.85
N GLN A 592 30.73 29.50 26.86
CA GLN A 592 30.14 30.75 27.36
C GLN A 592 30.19 31.87 26.31
N ASP A 593 31.32 32.02 25.62
CA ASP A 593 31.47 33.01 24.55
C ASP A 593 30.52 32.73 23.40
N VAL A 594 30.34 31.46 23.06
CA VAL A 594 29.41 30.98 22.04
C VAL A 594 27.96 31.24 22.46
N MET A 595 27.59 31.02 23.73
CA MET A 595 26.24 31.32 24.23
C MET A 595 25.95 32.83 24.22
N LEU A 596 26.94 33.67 24.50
CA LEU A 596 26.81 35.14 24.44
C LEU A 596 26.56 35.64 23.01
N VAL A 597 26.92 34.88 21.98
CA VAL A 597 26.64 35.24 20.58
C VAL A 597 25.14 35.39 20.32
N PHE A 598 24.30 34.50 20.89
CA PHE A 598 22.85 34.58 20.76
C PHE A 598 22.31 35.93 21.27
N GLN A 599 22.78 36.34 22.45
CA GLN A 599 22.39 37.60 23.09
C GLN A 599 22.90 38.80 22.30
N LYS A 600 24.18 38.81 21.88
CA LYS A 600 24.77 39.92 21.13
C LYS A 600 24.04 40.18 19.81
N LEU A 601 23.69 39.11 19.08
CA LEU A 601 22.96 39.25 17.82
C LEU A 601 21.52 39.73 18.04
N ASN A 602 20.83 39.19 19.05
CA ASN A 602 19.49 39.65 19.40
C ASN A 602 19.50 41.14 19.78
N THR A 603 20.45 41.56 20.62
CA THR A 603 20.64 42.98 20.98
C THR A 603 20.91 43.85 19.75
N TYR A 604 21.76 43.38 18.82
CA TYR A 604 22.08 44.11 17.59
C TYR A 604 20.85 44.36 16.71
N TYR A 605 19.96 43.38 16.57
CA TYR A 605 18.73 43.52 15.79
C TYR A 605 17.54 44.07 16.58
N HIS A 606 17.73 44.46 17.85
CA HIS A 606 16.64 44.78 18.78
C HIS A 606 15.57 43.66 18.83
N TRP A 607 16.03 42.42 18.78
CA TRP A 607 15.22 41.23 18.96
C TRP A 607 15.26 40.79 20.41
N ARG A 608 14.14 40.22 20.86
CA ARG A 608 14.00 39.65 22.20
C ARG A 608 13.66 38.18 22.05
N TYR A 609 14.51 37.32 22.61
CA TYR A 609 14.34 35.86 22.61
C TYR A 609 14.11 35.25 21.21
N MET A 610 14.74 35.78 20.16
CA MET A 610 14.57 35.27 18.79
C MET A 610 15.55 34.15 18.49
N PRO A 611 15.07 32.94 18.19
CA PRO A 611 15.88 31.84 17.71
C PRO A 611 16.65 32.21 16.44
N LEU A 612 17.83 31.63 16.27
CA LEU A 612 18.73 31.91 15.16
C LEU A 612 18.84 30.71 14.23
N SER A 613 18.86 30.97 12.94
CA SER A 613 19.25 29.99 11.92
C SER A 613 20.76 29.72 11.95
N ILE A 614 21.19 28.60 11.35
CA ILE A 614 22.62 28.27 11.17
C ILE A 614 23.38 29.42 10.49
N SER A 615 22.78 30.05 9.47
CA SER A 615 23.37 31.18 8.76
C SER A 615 23.53 32.42 9.64
N GLU A 616 22.52 32.77 10.44
CA GLU A 616 22.58 33.90 11.36
C GLU A 616 23.60 33.65 12.47
N PHE A 617 23.61 32.43 13.01
CA PHE A 617 24.54 32.04 14.06
C PHE A 617 26.00 32.04 13.57
N LYS A 618 26.24 31.56 12.35
CA LYS A 618 27.54 31.67 11.67
C LYS A 618 28.00 33.12 11.54
N LEU A 619 27.14 34.01 11.06
CA LEU A 619 27.44 35.44 10.94
C LEU A 619 27.72 36.05 12.32
N ALA A 620 26.99 35.62 13.33
CA ALA A 620 27.13 36.09 14.70
C ALA A 620 28.46 35.65 15.34
N ILE A 621 28.92 34.41 15.10
CA ILE A 621 30.26 33.96 15.49
C ILE A 621 31.34 34.77 14.79
N ALA A 622 31.22 34.94 13.46
CA ALA A 622 32.20 35.67 12.67
C ALA A 622 32.31 37.15 13.06
N SER A 623 31.23 37.76 13.54
CA SER A 623 31.21 39.15 13.99
C SER A 623 31.69 39.33 15.43
N ASN A 624 31.39 38.38 16.34
CA ASN A 624 31.57 38.57 17.78
C ASN A 624 32.72 37.79 18.41
N ILE A 625 33.25 36.76 17.74
CA ILE A 625 34.34 35.92 18.25
C ILE A 625 35.62 36.20 17.44
N ARG A 626 36.73 36.37 18.15
CA ARG A 626 38.06 36.61 17.59
C ARG A 626 39.05 35.61 18.19
N TYR A 627 39.84 34.94 17.35
CA TYR A 627 40.95 34.10 17.79
C TYR A 627 42.26 34.77 17.37
N ASN A 628 43.11 35.13 18.33
CA ASN A 628 44.33 35.94 18.11
C ASN A 628 44.06 37.23 17.30
N GLY A 629 42.93 37.89 17.55
CA GLY A 629 42.52 39.11 16.85
C GLY A 629 41.86 38.91 15.48
N ILE A 630 41.79 37.68 14.96
CA ILE A 630 41.21 37.36 13.65
C ILE A 630 39.76 36.86 13.80
N PRO A 631 38.79 37.34 12.98
CA PRO A 631 37.43 36.82 12.93
C PRO A 631 37.37 35.32 12.67
N VAL A 632 36.61 34.59 13.51
CA VAL A 632 36.41 33.15 13.32
C VAL A 632 35.30 32.92 12.29
N ASN A 633 35.66 32.55 11.06
CA ASN A 633 34.69 32.22 10.01
C ASN A 633 34.54 30.70 9.89
N LEU A 634 33.34 30.18 10.20
CA LEU A 634 33.06 28.74 10.18
C LEU A 634 32.29 28.33 8.92
N THR A 635 32.44 27.06 8.51
CA THR A 635 31.55 26.43 7.52
C THR A 635 30.21 26.09 8.17
N PRO A 636 29.11 25.97 7.41
CA PRO A 636 27.81 25.54 7.95
C PRO A 636 27.89 24.24 8.75
N SER A 637 28.60 23.23 8.22
CA SER A 637 28.79 21.94 8.90
C SER A 637 29.54 22.06 10.23
N ASN A 638 30.51 22.98 10.36
CA ASN A 638 31.17 23.20 11.65
C ASN A 638 30.25 23.87 12.67
N VAL A 639 29.30 24.68 12.20
CA VAL A 639 28.30 25.33 13.05
C VAL A 639 27.28 24.31 13.54
N GLU A 640 26.83 23.40 12.68
CA GLU A 640 25.96 22.27 13.06
C GLU A 640 26.60 21.45 14.17
N VAL A 641 27.85 21.00 13.98
CA VAL A 641 28.59 20.22 15.00
C VAL A 641 28.67 20.97 16.35
N LEU A 642 28.90 22.27 16.31
CA LEU A 642 28.97 23.10 17.50
C LEU A 642 27.59 23.22 18.19
N LEU A 643 26.52 23.43 17.44
CA LEU A 643 25.15 23.50 17.97
C LEU A 643 24.70 22.15 18.54
N ASP A 644 25.03 21.03 17.88
CA ASP A 644 24.75 19.68 18.36
C ASP A 644 25.43 19.40 19.70
N GLN A 645 26.68 19.85 19.86
CA GLN A 645 27.38 19.77 21.15
C GLN A 645 26.69 20.60 22.23
N LEU A 646 26.18 21.79 21.91
CA LEU A 646 25.44 22.61 22.88
C LEU A 646 24.07 22.02 23.23
N ILE A 647 23.39 21.38 22.27
CA ILE A 647 22.13 20.67 22.48
C ILE A 647 22.37 19.44 23.37
N ALA A 648 23.40 18.64 23.09
CA ALA A 648 23.76 17.48 23.89
C ALA A 648 24.10 17.85 25.34
N ASN A 649 24.68 19.04 25.55
CA ASN A 649 24.95 19.59 26.88
C ASN A 649 23.74 20.29 27.52
N GLY A 650 22.59 20.34 26.84
CA GLY A 650 21.36 20.96 27.35
C GLY A 650 21.38 22.48 27.48
N LEU A 651 22.32 23.16 26.81
CA LEU A 651 22.48 24.62 26.82
C LEU A 651 21.63 25.30 25.74
N VAL A 652 21.42 24.61 24.62
CA VAL A 652 20.64 25.05 23.46
C VAL A 652 19.52 24.05 23.20
N ILE A 653 18.43 24.53 22.64
CA ILE A 653 17.31 23.75 22.13
C ILE A 653 17.01 24.21 20.71
N SER A 654 16.39 23.33 19.91
CA SER A 654 16.03 23.62 18.53
C SER A 654 14.59 23.25 18.20
N ALA A 655 14.04 23.95 17.20
CA ALA A 655 12.85 23.56 16.47
C ALA A 655 12.98 24.09 15.03
N ASP A 656 12.72 23.25 14.02
CA ASP A 656 12.62 23.68 12.62
C ASP A 656 13.83 24.49 12.13
N ASP A 657 15.02 23.91 12.33
CA ASP A 657 16.35 24.47 12.00
C ASP A 657 16.68 25.84 12.65
N LEU A 658 15.93 26.21 13.70
CA LEU A 658 16.18 27.38 14.53
C LEU A 658 16.62 26.97 15.93
N TYR A 659 17.59 27.72 16.48
CA TYR A 659 18.27 27.40 17.72
C TYR A 659 18.14 28.54 18.71
N ALA A 660 17.90 28.21 19.99
CA ALA A 660 17.85 29.18 21.07
C ALA A 660 18.51 28.66 22.36
N PRO A 661 19.09 29.54 23.19
CA PRO A 661 19.46 29.20 24.55
C PRO A 661 18.28 28.67 25.36
N LYS A 662 18.49 27.57 26.09
CA LYS A 662 17.43 26.98 26.93
C LYS A 662 16.87 27.96 27.95
N GLY A 663 17.71 28.83 28.52
CA GLY A 663 17.28 29.86 29.48
C GLY A 663 16.25 30.85 28.94
N TRP A 664 16.16 31.03 27.61
CA TRP A 664 15.13 31.90 27.01
C TRP A 664 13.72 31.34 27.15
N ILE A 665 13.56 30.02 27.28
CA ILE A 665 12.23 29.42 27.48
C ILE A 665 11.68 29.79 28.85
N ASP A 666 12.52 29.71 29.88
CA ASP A 666 12.15 30.07 31.24
C ASP A 666 11.87 31.57 31.36
N GLU A 667 12.70 32.41 30.72
CA GLU A 667 12.55 33.87 30.75
C GLU A 667 11.35 34.39 29.93
N SER A 668 11.11 33.81 28.75
CA SER A 668 10.01 34.22 27.87
C SER A 668 8.67 33.58 28.25
N LYS A 669 8.69 32.47 28.99
CA LYS A 669 7.54 31.59 29.29
C LYS A 669 6.92 30.94 28.05
N HIS A 670 7.64 30.95 26.92
CA HIS A 670 7.23 30.35 25.65
C HIS A 670 8.18 29.24 25.27
N ASP A 671 7.65 28.18 24.66
CA ASP A 671 8.45 27.08 24.13
C ASP A 671 9.17 27.49 22.83
N ILE A 672 10.11 26.64 22.39
CA ILE A 672 10.93 26.91 21.21
C ILE A 672 10.12 26.91 19.91
N GLU A 673 9.05 26.11 19.84
CA GLU A 673 8.17 26.04 18.66
C GLU A 673 7.41 27.37 18.51
N TYR A 674 6.89 27.91 19.61
CA TYR A 674 6.25 29.21 19.65
C TYR A 674 7.19 30.34 19.21
N LEU A 675 8.42 30.37 19.75
CA LEU A 675 9.42 31.38 19.39
C LEU A 675 9.88 31.26 17.92
N ALA A 676 9.96 30.04 17.39
CA ALA A 676 10.29 29.77 15.99
C ALA A 676 9.20 30.28 15.04
N VAL A 677 7.92 30.01 15.34
CA VAL A 677 6.79 30.55 14.56
C VAL A 677 6.82 32.08 14.56
N PHE A 678 7.03 32.69 15.72
CA PHE A 678 7.11 34.15 15.82
C PHE A 678 8.28 34.74 15.01
N LYS A 679 9.45 34.10 15.01
CA LYS A 679 10.60 34.49 14.19
C LYS A 679 10.27 34.45 12.69
N LYS A 680 9.64 33.37 12.22
CA LYS A 680 9.23 33.22 10.81
C LYS A 680 8.19 34.27 10.41
N LEU A 681 7.15 34.47 11.24
CA LEU A 681 6.16 35.53 11.05
C LEU A 681 6.83 36.90 10.96
N ARG A 682 7.69 37.24 11.92
CA ARG A 682 8.39 38.53 11.95
C ARG A 682 9.20 38.77 10.69
N ILE A 683 9.99 37.79 10.25
CA ILE A 683 10.78 37.90 9.01
C ILE A 683 9.84 38.20 7.84
N TYR A 684 8.75 37.44 7.71
CA TYR A 684 7.78 37.66 6.64
C TYR A 684 7.16 39.06 6.69
N MET A 685 6.72 39.52 7.87
CA MET A 685 6.13 40.86 8.03
C MET A 685 7.13 41.97 7.71
N VAL A 686 8.39 41.82 8.12
CA VAL A 686 9.47 42.78 7.82
C VAL A 686 9.77 42.81 6.32
N THR A 687 9.84 41.64 5.66
CA THR A 687 10.07 41.55 4.21
C THR A 687 8.97 42.22 3.39
N HIS A 688 7.73 42.20 3.87
CA HIS A 688 6.57 42.80 3.18
C HIS A 688 6.19 44.19 3.72
N ALA A 689 6.99 44.76 4.63
CA ALA A 689 6.76 46.06 5.27
C ALA A 689 5.39 46.20 5.96
N TYR A 690 4.87 45.11 6.54
CA TYR A 690 3.65 45.15 7.34
C TYR A 690 3.94 45.73 8.74
N VAL A 691 2.99 46.51 9.27
CA VAL A 691 3.07 47.03 10.63
C VAL A 691 2.50 45.96 11.57
N PHE A 692 3.29 45.53 12.56
CA PHE A 692 2.88 44.52 13.53
C PHE A 692 3.33 44.90 14.94
N THR A 693 2.64 44.35 15.94
CA THR A 693 2.97 44.54 17.35
C THR A 693 3.98 43.51 17.84
N ASP A 694 4.76 43.85 18.87
CA ASP A 694 5.59 42.85 19.55
C ASP A 694 4.73 41.76 20.22
N LEU A 695 5.37 40.63 20.49
CA LEU A 695 4.76 39.49 21.15
C LEU A 695 4.13 39.90 22.49
N ASP A 696 2.95 39.36 22.80
CA ASP A 696 2.22 39.54 24.07
C ASP A 696 1.81 40.97 24.43
N THR A 697 1.90 41.90 23.48
CA THR A 697 1.38 43.25 23.66
C THR A 697 -0.16 43.31 23.62
N SER A 698 -0.81 42.30 23.02
CA SER A 698 -2.26 42.21 22.87
C SER A 698 -2.88 41.16 23.80
N GLN A 699 -4.07 41.47 24.35
CA GLN A 699 -4.89 40.52 25.10
C GLN A 699 -5.72 39.60 24.19
N THR A 700 -5.93 40.00 22.93
CA THR A 700 -6.82 39.30 21.98
C THR A 700 -6.08 38.55 20.89
N ALA A 701 -4.76 38.69 20.81
CA ALA A 701 -3.91 37.98 19.84
C ALA A 701 -2.48 37.84 20.38
N ASP A 702 -1.67 36.99 19.77
CA ASP A 702 -0.23 36.94 20.05
C ASP A 702 0.48 38.10 19.36
N MET A 703 -0.01 38.47 18.17
CA MET A 703 0.43 39.61 17.38
C MET A 703 -0.76 40.23 16.64
N ASN A 704 -0.83 41.55 16.59
CA ASN A 704 -1.75 42.26 15.70
C ASN A 704 -0.96 42.77 14.49
N VAL A 705 -1.48 42.57 13.29
CA VAL A 705 -0.86 43.01 12.02
C VAL A 705 -1.81 43.93 11.28
N VAL A 706 -1.27 44.96 10.63
CA VAL A 706 -2.03 45.84 9.72
C VAL A 706 -1.64 45.53 8.28
N VAL A 707 -2.59 45.02 7.50
CA VAL A 707 -2.42 44.74 6.06
C VAL A 707 -3.51 45.45 5.28
N GLY A 708 -3.12 46.21 4.26
CA GLY A 708 -4.08 47.00 3.46
C GLY A 708 -4.88 48.02 4.26
N GLY A 709 -4.42 48.44 5.45
CA GLY A 709 -5.14 49.32 6.37
C GLY A 709 -6.12 48.60 7.31
N GLU A 710 -6.33 47.30 7.14
CA GLU A 710 -7.16 46.48 8.03
C GLU A 710 -6.32 45.84 9.13
N ARG A 711 -6.90 45.73 10.33
CA ARG A 711 -6.27 45.04 11.47
C ARG A 711 -6.63 43.55 11.44
N HIS A 712 -5.62 42.72 11.60
CA HIS A 712 -5.73 41.27 11.69
C HIS A 712 -5.11 40.76 12.98
N ASN A 713 -5.73 39.74 13.55
CA ASN A 713 -5.24 39.07 14.75
C ASN A 713 -4.45 37.84 14.33
N VAL A 714 -3.27 37.62 14.88
CA VAL A 714 -2.47 36.41 14.67
C VAL A 714 -2.34 35.69 16.00
N VAL A 715 -2.72 34.42 16.01
CA VAL A 715 -2.60 33.48 17.12
C VAL A 715 -1.59 32.42 16.73
N ILE A 716 -0.59 32.17 17.57
CA ILE A 716 0.43 31.14 17.34
C ILE A 716 -0.05 29.85 18.00
N TYR A 717 -0.11 28.78 17.21
CA TYR A 717 -0.41 27.44 17.70
C TYR A 717 0.87 26.72 18.13
N ALA A 718 1.04 26.55 19.44
CA ALA A 718 2.15 25.82 20.06
C ALA A 718 1.76 25.36 21.47
N PRO A 719 2.47 24.40 22.09
CA PRO A 719 2.19 23.93 23.45
C PRO A 719 2.10 25.03 24.51
N SER A 720 2.93 26.06 24.43
CA SER A 720 2.93 27.22 25.34
C SER A 720 1.98 28.34 24.94
N SER A 721 1.12 28.14 23.92
CA SER A 721 0.21 29.19 23.46
C SER A 721 -0.74 29.65 24.57
N LYS A 722 -0.90 30.97 24.70
CA LYS A 722 -1.80 31.57 25.71
C LYS A 722 -3.28 31.37 25.38
N PHE A 723 -3.63 31.10 24.13
CA PHE A 723 -5.01 30.95 23.68
C PHE A 723 -5.39 29.48 23.54
N LYS A 724 -5.94 28.92 24.62
CA LYS A 724 -6.61 27.60 24.56
C LYS A 724 -7.92 27.66 23.76
N ASN A 725 -8.62 28.79 23.87
CA ASN A 725 -9.79 29.11 23.06
C ASN A 725 -9.43 30.28 22.14
N ILE A 726 -9.66 30.11 20.85
CA ILE A 726 -9.21 31.06 19.83
C ILE A 726 -10.18 32.25 19.79
N PRO A 727 -9.75 33.47 20.15
CA PRO A 727 -10.62 34.64 20.11
C PRO A 727 -10.93 35.01 18.66
N VAL A 728 -12.22 35.04 18.32
CA VAL A 728 -12.72 35.51 17.02
C VAL A 728 -13.51 36.78 17.26
N SER A 729 -13.08 37.87 16.63
CA SER A 729 -13.74 39.17 16.70
C SER A 729 -14.46 39.46 15.38
N ALA A 730 -15.68 39.97 15.47
CA ALA A 730 -16.52 40.22 14.30
C ALA A 730 -15.90 41.21 13.28
N ASN A 731 -14.98 42.07 13.72
CA ASN A 731 -14.43 43.17 12.92
C ASN A 731 -12.99 42.92 12.43
N SER A 732 -12.40 41.75 12.68
CA SER A 732 -11.05 41.44 12.21
C SER A 732 -10.86 39.94 11.97
N LYS A 733 -10.21 39.60 10.86
CA LYS A 733 -9.82 38.21 10.58
C LYS A 733 -8.78 37.72 11.59
N THR A 734 -8.94 36.49 12.04
CA THR A 734 -7.97 35.80 12.91
C THR A 734 -7.18 34.77 12.10
N PHE A 735 -5.86 34.85 12.16
CA PHE A 735 -4.94 33.89 11.57
C PHE A 735 -4.38 32.98 12.65
N ILE A 736 -4.42 31.67 12.43
CA ILE A 736 -3.81 30.69 13.33
C ILE A 736 -2.55 30.16 12.65
N ALA A 737 -1.39 30.50 13.20
CA ALA A 737 -0.08 30.18 12.64
C ALA A 737 0.50 28.89 13.22
N PHE A 738 0.89 27.99 12.33
CA PHE A 738 1.50 26.70 12.63
C PHE A 738 2.96 26.68 12.13
N MET A 739 3.82 25.96 12.84
CA MET A 739 5.26 25.85 12.50
C MET A 739 5.50 25.33 11.08
N ASN A 740 4.75 24.30 10.67
CA ASN A 740 4.86 23.65 9.37
C ASN A 740 3.53 22.98 8.96
N ASP A 741 3.47 22.42 7.75
CA ASP A 741 2.27 21.77 7.21
C ASP A 741 1.85 20.54 8.06
N ASP A 742 2.80 19.78 8.61
CA ASP A 742 2.52 18.62 9.47
C ASP A 742 1.72 19.02 10.72
N ARG A 743 2.11 20.11 11.40
CA ARG A 743 1.40 20.63 12.58
C ARG A 743 0.00 21.14 12.23
N LEU A 744 -0.15 21.73 11.05
CA LEU A 744 -1.43 22.22 10.55
C LEU A 744 -2.40 21.07 10.25
N GLU A 745 -1.92 19.97 9.65
CA GLU A 745 -2.76 18.79 9.41
C GLU A 745 -3.11 18.05 10.71
N ASP A 746 -2.16 17.86 11.63
CA ASP A 746 -2.43 17.29 12.96
C ASP A 746 -3.50 18.11 13.73
N PHE A 747 -3.45 19.45 13.62
CA PHE A 747 -4.49 20.30 14.17
C PHE A 747 -5.86 20.08 13.50
N LYS A 748 -5.91 19.98 12.16
CA LYS A 748 -7.17 19.71 11.43
C LYS A 748 -7.75 18.36 11.82
N ASP A 749 -6.95 17.31 11.85
CA ASP A 749 -7.40 15.96 12.21
C ASP A 749 -8.01 15.93 13.62
N ARG A 750 -7.37 16.61 14.58
CA ARG A 750 -7.94 16.79 15.92
C ARG A 750 -9.21 17.63 15.91
N LEU A 751 -9.22 18.75 15.20
CA LEU A 751 -10.39 19.63 15.12
C LEU A 751 -11.60 18.90 14.55
N TYR A 752 -11.42 18.13 13.47
CA TYR A 752 -12.50 17.43 12.78
C TYR A 752 -12.90 16.09 13.43
N SER A 753 -12.07 15.51 14.30
CA SER A 753 -12.43 14.33 15.10
C SER A 753 -13.20 14.66 16.38
N ILE A 754 -13.12 15.91 16.87
CA ILE A 754 -13.83 16.37 18.07
C ILE A 754 -15.17 17.01 17.68
N SER A 755 -16.24 16.65 18.40
CA SER A 755 -17.61 17.15 18.18
C SER A 755 -18.12 18.06 19.30
N ASP A 756 -17.22 18.75 20.01
CA ASP A 756 -17.60 19.69 21.07
C ASP A 756 -18.10 21.03 20.49
N ALA A 757 -18.87 21.78 21.27
CA ALA A 757 -19.47 23.03 20.82
C ALA A 757 -18.44 24.10 20.41
N GLY A 758 -17.24 24.11 21.00
CA GLY A 758 -16.17 25.04 20.66
C GLY A 758 -15.47 24.67 19.35
N ALA A 759 -15.25 23.37 19.12
CA ALA A 759 -14.72 22.82 17.88
C ALA A 759 -15.68 23.08 16.72
N GLU A 760 -16.99 22.84 16.90
CA GLU A 760 -18.00 23.16 15.90
C GLU A 760 -18.07 24.66 15.59
N GLN A 761 -17.99 25.52 16.62
CA GLN A 761 -17.94 26.96 16.42
C GLN A 761 -16.70 27.40 15.63
N LEU A 762 -15.54 26.81 15.92
CA LEU A 762 -14.30 27.11 15.20
C LEU A 762 -14.35 26.63 13.74
N LYS A 763 -14.90 25.44 13.48
CA LYS A 763 -15.15 24.93 12.11
C LYS A 763 -16.04 25.90 11.33
N LEU A 764 -17.10 26.41 11.95
CA LEU A 764 -17.96 27.43 11.33
C LEU A 764 -17.19 28.71 11.00
N TYR A 765 -16.38 29.23 11.93
CA TYR A 765 -15.56 30.43 11.67
C TYR A 765 -14.52 30.24 10.57
N ILE A 766 -13.93 29.04 10.46
CA ILE A 766 -13.04 28.67 9.35
C ILE A 766 -13.82 28.65 8.04
N SER A 767 -14.98 27.98 8.00
CA SER A 767 -15.81 27.88 6.79
C SER A 767 -16.32 29.24 6.29
N ALA A 768 -16.61 30.16 7.22
CA ALA A 768 -17.07 31.52 6.93
C ALA A 768 -15.93 32.50 6.60
N GLY A 769 -14.67 32.07 6.70
CA GLY A 769 -13.49 32.90 6.39
C GLY A 769 -13.12 33.94 7.45
N TYR A 770 -13.71 33.88 8.65
CA TYR A 770 -13.31 34.71 9.80
C TYR A 770 -12.00 34.23 10.42
N VAL A 771 -11.72 32.93 10.32
CA VAL A 771 -10.48 32.30 10.76
C VAL A 771 -9.77 31.67 9.58
N LYS A 772 -8.46 31.93 9.43
CA LYS A 772 -7.61 31.29 8.42
C LYS A 772 -6.46 30.53 9.08
N LEU A 773 -6.28 29.28 8.69
CA LEU A 773 -5.16 28.44 9.14
C LEU A 773 -3.96 28.68 8.21
N ILE A 774 -2.78 28.98 8.77
CA ILE A 774 -1.58 29.33 8.00
C ILE A 774 -0.36 28.53 8.47
N SER A 775 0.35 27.94 7.53
CA SER A 775 1.63 27.26 7.79
C SER A 775 2.78 28.22 7.51
N MET A 776 3.80 28.22 8.36
CA MET A 776 5.00 29.03 8.17
C MET A 776 5.95 28.50 7.08
N GLU A 777 5.68 27.33 6.48
CA GLU A 777 6.39 26.88 5.26
C GLU A 777 5.90 27.63 4.01
N ASN A 778 4.64 28.08 4.02
CA ASN A 778 4.02 28.83 2.92
C ASN A 778 3.41 30.17 3.42
N PRO A 779 4.23 31.10 3.95
CA PRO A 779 3.73 32.34 4.54
C PRO A 779 3.13 33.31 3.51
N ALA A 780 3.33 33.09 2.20
CA ALA A 780 2.64 33.84 1.15
C ALA A 780 1.11 33.74 1.28
N ASN A 781 0.61 32.59 1.74
CA ASN A 781 -0.82 32.35 1.91
C ASN A 781 -1.43 33.10 3.11
N ILE A 782 -0.66 33.92 3.85
CA ILE A 782 -1.19 34.61 5.03
C ILE A 782 -2.20 35.70 4.62
N PHE A 783 -1.94 36.49 3.58
CA PHE A 783 -2.79 37.63 3.22
C PHE A 783 -3.40 37.60 1.82
N ASP A 784 -3.17 36.53 1.06
CA ASP A 784 -3.92 36.18 -0.15
C ASP A 784 -5.36 35.74 0.19
#